data_AF-A0A3S4AMC5-F1
#
_entry.id   AF-A0A3S4AMC5-F1
#
_cell.length_a   1.000
_cell.length_b   1.000
_cell.length_c   1.000
_cell.angle_alpha   90.00
_cell.angle_beta   90.00
_cell.angle_gamma   90.00
#
_symmetry.space_group_name_H-M   'P 1'
#
loop_
_entity.id
_entity.type
_entity.pdbx_description
1 polymer ?
#
loop_
_entity_poly.entity_id
_entity_poly.type
_entity_poly.pdbx_seq_one_letter_code
_entity_poly.pdbx_strand_id
1 'polypeptide(L)'
;MRLSRDVDVEMADLRPKADSWAQGSVLSTRGGASAYYHDDRHHREHHRHPSRLLRRWLDSFRRDPGLHVTPASAINAVDRRSSREQQPPQQQQQQQQWRPYFDMHAANVNTANTLLSRELKSRHLQMIAIGGSIGTGLFVASGKALYTGGPAAVLIAYLFMGCMLYCTIQALGELAVTFPVAGSFSAYSTRFLDPAWGFAMGWNYALQWLVTLPLEIIAASITVGYWNSNLDRSIFITIFLATIVVINLFGVKGYGEAEFVFALFKVMAVIGFILLGIVINIGGFPNEGYIGGRFWHDPGAFNNGFKGLCAVFVTAAFAFTGTELVGLAAAETVNPRKSLPTAIKQVFWRITLFYIVALTLIGLLVPHNHPRLLGAKSAADASASPFVIAIESAGIAVLPGIMNGVILVAVISVGNSAVFGSSRTLAALADQGQAPSILGYVDRRGRPLVAILAASAVGLLGYLADLHQESDVLNWLLAVSALSSIFTWGSICLAHIRFRRAWAAKGRSLHALAFRSQVGVPGSWVGLTMNVLVLLAQFWTAAWPVPQPSSSSSSTTTTTTGGGTTVPLDSARDVAENFFLQYLCAPIVLACYVGYKAWFRTHIVRVADMDVDTGRRDFGYHHYHHHHALSALRRRERKDEEEEAEEEEEERLRRGWPMWKRVYRFLC
;
A
#
# COMPACT_ATOMS: atom_id res chain seq x y z
N MET A 1 26.76 66.67 -39.23
CA MET A 1 25.86 66.23 -40.33
C MET A 1 24.60 65.69 -39.66
N ARG A 2 23.51 66.47 -39.54
CA ARG A 2 22.32 66.53 -40.43
C ARG A 2 21.66 65.13 -40.57
N LEU A 3 20.37 64.87 -40.35
CA LEU A 3 19.11 65.65 -40.23
C LEU A 3 18.04 64.67 -39.67
N SER A 4 17.22 65.06 -38.68
CA SER A 4 15.79 65.44 -38.79
C SER A 4 14.80 64.37 -39.31
N ARG A 5 13.81 64.00 -38.47
CA ARG A 5 12.39 64.37 -38.68
C ARG A 5 11.48 63.89 -37.53
N ASP A 6 10.88 64.86 -36.85
CA ASP A 6 9.65 64.75 -36.04
C ASP A 6 8.46 64.33 -36.90
N VAL A 7 7.49 63.62 -36.32
CA VAL A 7 6.05 63.91 -36.45
C VAL A 7 5.31 63.31 -35.23
N ASP A 8 4.84 64.19 -34.34
CA ASP A 8 3.74 63.92 -33.40
C ASP A 8 2.40 63.91 -34.15
N VAL A 9 1.55 62.92 -33.90
CA VAL A 9 0.10 63.00 -34.16
C VAL A 9 -0.65 62.31 -33.02
N GLU A 10 -1.18 63.12 -32.10
CA GLU A 10 -2.38 62.77 -31.35
C GLU A 10 -3.59 62.78 -32.30
N MET A 11 -4.33 61.68 -32.35
CA MET A 11 -5.70 61.63 -32.86
C MET A 11 -6.52 60.80 -31.86
N ALA A 12 -7.16 61.53 -30.94
CA ALA A 12 -8.38 61.08 -30.29
C ALA A 12 -9.51 60.95 -31.34
N ASP A 13 -10.55 60.19 -30.99
CA ASP A 13 -11.79 59.94 -31.73
C ASP A 13 -11.78 58.87 -32.82
N LEU A 14 -11.90 57.60 -32.39
CA LEU A 14 -12.70 56.61 -33.11
C LEU A 14 -13.63 55.85 -32.14
N ARG A 15 -14.92 56.14 -32.24
CA ARG A 15 -16.02 55.39 -31.64
C ARG A 15 -16.12 54.00 -32.31
N PRO A 16 -16.26 52.89 -31.56
CA PRO A 16 -16.80 51.65 -32.11
C PRO A 16 -18.32 51.58 -31.89
N LYS A 17 -19.08 51.46 -32.98
CA LYS A 17 -20.47 51.02 -32.96
C LYS A 17 -20.51 49.50 -32.72
N ALA A 18 -21.34 49.16 -31.75
CA ALA A 18 -21.97 47.89 -31.38
C ALA A 18 -22.00 46.74 -32.42
N ASP A 19 -21.63 45.52 -32.01
CA ASP A 19 -22.57 44.41 -31.72
C ASP A 19 -21.89 43.02 -31.79
N SER A 20 -21.91 42.30 -30.67
CA SER A 20 -22.03 40.83 -30.52
C SER A 20 -21.53 40.43 -29.12
N TRP A 21 -22.33 40.76 -28.10
CA TRP A 21 -22.17 40.22 -26.76
C TRP A 21 -23.16 39.06 -26.60
N ALA A 22 -22.71 37.85 -26.94
CA ALA A 22 -23.38 36.63 -26.50
C ALA A 22 -23.04 36.41 -25.01
N GLN A 23 -24.06 36.51 -24.17
CA GLN A 23 -24.02 36.33 -22.72
C GLN A 23 -23.65 34.89 -22.33
N GLY A 24 -22.37 34.64 -22.05
CA GLY A 24 -21.94 33.49 -21.27
C GLY A 24 -22.04 33.82 -19.77
N SER A 25 -23.00 33.22 -19.07
CA SER A 25 -23.23 33.45 -17.64
C SER A 25 -22.03 33.01 -16.79
N VAL A 26 -21.27 33.96 -16.27
CA VAL A 26 -20.28 33.76 -15.21
C VAL A 26 -20.98 33.90 -13.87
N LEU A 27 -21.52 32.80 -13.34
CA LEU A 27 -21.89 32.72 -11.92
C LEU A 27 -20.64 32.33 -11.15
N SER A 28 -19.79 33.34 -10.96
CA SER A 28 -18.72 33.34 -9.97
C SER A 28 -19.37 33.19 -8.59
N THR A 29 -19.03 32.11 -7.87
CA THR A 29 -19.19 32.03 -6.42
C THR A 29 -18.28 33.08 -5.78
N ARG A 30 -18.73 34.33 -5.84
CA ARG A 30 -18.22 35.44 -5.05
C ARG A 30 -18.91 35.31 -3.69
N GLY A 31 -18.24 34.63 -2.77
CA GLY A 31 -18.76 34.42 -1.42
C GLY A 31 -17.81 33.57 -0.58
N GLY A 32 -16.67 34.14 -0.20
CA GLY A 32 -15.71 33.42 0.65
C GLY A 32 -14.42 34.17 0.97
N ALA A 33 -14.42 35.51 0.94
CA ALA A 33 -13.30 36.32 1.42
C ALA A 33 -13.77 37.74 1.75
N SER A 34 -14.71 37.87 2.69
CA SER A 34 -14.85 39.06 3.55
C SER A 34 -15.95 38.77 4.59
N ALA A 35 -15.58 38.06 5.65
CA ALA A 35 -16.34 37.96 6.89
C ALA A 35 -15.42 37.45 8.01
N TYR A 36 -14.25 38.08 8.16
CA TYR A 36 -13.43 37.99 9.37
C TYR A 36 -13.45 39.37 10.01
N TYR A 37 -14.56 39.69 10.67
CA TYR A 37 -14.68 40.66 11.77
C TYR A 37 -16.14 40.56 12.23
N HIS A 38 -16.42 39.55 13.06
CA HIS A 38 -17.57 39.62 13.95
C HIS A 38 -17.05 39.68 15.38
N ASP A 39 -17.54 40.72 16.05
CA ASP A 39 -17.32 41.18 17.41
C ASP A 39 -17.43 40.05 18.45
N ASP A 40 -16.30 39.60 18.98
CA ASP A 40 -16.21 38.72 20.15
C ASP A 40 -16.41 39.56 21.43
N ARG A 41 -17.66 39.84 21.76
CA ARG A 41 -18.06 40.24 23.12
C ARG A 41 -19.15 39.35 23.66
N HIS A 42 -18.80 38.13 24.08
CA HIS A 42 -19.54 37.45 25.15
C HIS A 42 -18.59 36.59 26.01
N HIS A 43 -18.40 37.08 27.24
CA HIS A 43 -17.94 36.44 28.47
C HIS A 43 -17.13 35.13 28.37
N ARG A 44 -15.83 35.27 28.66
CA ARG A 44 -14.98 34.20 29.19
C ARG A 44 -15.46 33.85 30.61
N GLU A 45 -16.07 32.67 30.77
CA GLU A 45 -16.07 31.96 32.05
C GLU A 45 -15.35 30.62 31.90
N HIS A 46 -14.22 30.50 32.61
CA HIS A 46 -13.41 29.30 32.70
C HIS A 46 -14.02 28.34 33.74
N HIS A 47 -14.96 27.49 33.32
CA HIS A 47 -15.33 26.29 34.08
C HIS A 47 -15.17 25.03 33.22
N ARG A 48 -14.16 24.21 33.57
CA ARG A 48 -13.83 22.93 32.92
C ARG A 48 -14.82 21.84 33.38
N HIS A 49 -15.85 21.57 32.59
CA HIS A 49 -16.70 20.38 32.77
C HIS A 49 -16.28 19.22 31.85
N PRO A 50 -16.11 17.99 32.37
CA PRO A 50 -15.70 16.81 31.58
C PRO A 50 -16.74 16.35 30.53
N SER A 51 -18.01 16.73 30.67
CA SER A 51 -19.11 16.35 29.76
C SER A 51 -18.99 16.95 28.35
N ARG A 52 -18.22 18.04 28.16
CA ARG A 52 -17.98 18.63 26.82
C ARG A 52 -16.96 17.86 25.99
N LEU A 53 -16.00 17.15 26.60
CA LEU A 53 -14.99 16.38 25.85
C LEU A 53 -15.62 15.17 25.17
N LEU A 54 -16.47 14.44 25.89
CA LEU A 54 -17.18 13.28 25.34
C LEU A 54 -18.17 13.71 24.25
N ARG A 55 -18.95 14.78 24.46
CA ARG A 55 -19.84 15.33 23.43
C ARG A 55 -19.08 15.78 22.20
N ARG A 56 -17.97 16.51 22.36
CA ARG A 56 -17.12 16.95 21.24
C ARG A 56 -16.46 15.78 20.50
N TRP A 57 -16.16 14.70 21.20
CA TRP A 57 -15.64 13.47 20.60
C TRP A 57 -16.75 12.73 19.84
N LEU A 58 -17.94 12.57 20.41
CA LEU A 58 -19.10 11.98 19.75
C LEU A 58 -19.53 12.79 18.51
N ASP A 59 -19.55 14.12 18.61
CA ASP A 59 -19.87 15.03 17.52
C ASP A 59 -18.83 14.94 16.38
N SER A 60 -17.63 14.44 16.64
CA SER A 60 -16.60 14.26 15.62
C SER A 60 -16.91 13.14 14.63
N PHE A 61 -17.77 12.18 14.99
CA PHE A 61 -18.20 11.08 14.12
C PHE A 61 -19.33 11.45 13.16
N ARG A 62 -19.95 12.62 13.34
CA ARG A 62 -20.97 13.12 12.41
C ARG A 62 -20.31 13.63 11.13
N ARG A 63 -21.02 13.56 10.01
CA ARG A 63 -20.61 14.19 8.76
C ARG A 63 -20.56 15.70 8.95
N ASP A 64 -19.61 16.35 8.28
CA ASP A 64 -19.58 17.80 8.25
C ASP A 64 -20.68 18.29 7.28
N PRO A 65 -21.68 19.07 7.75
CA PRO A 65 -22.69 19.65 6.85
C PRO A 65 -22.09 20.64 5.83
N GLY A 66 -20.86 21.11 6.02
CA GLY A 66 -20.14 21.96 5.06
C GLY A 66 -19.21 21.23 4.08
N LEU A 67 -18.85 19.96 4.31
CA LEU A 67 -18.06 19.17 3.36
C LEU A 67 -18.98 18.36 2.43
N HIS A 68 -19.30 18.97 1.28
CA HIS A 68 -19.82 18.26 0.13
C HIS A 68 -18.72 18.12 -0.92
N VAL A 69 -18.51 16.90 -1.44
CA VAL A 69 -17.96 16.74 -2.80
C VAL A 69 -18.99 17.47 -3.68
N THR A 70 -18.60 18.58 -4.31
CA THR A 70 -19.54 19.52 -4.96
C THR A 70 -20.56 18.82 -5.88
N PRO A 71 -21.77 19.38 -5.98
CA PRO A 71 -22.98 18.61 -6.27
C PRO A 71 -23.10 18.23 -7.74
N ALA A 72 -23.68 17.06 -8.00
CA ALA A 72 -24.07 16.57 -9.32
C ALA A 72 -24.94 17.56 -10.15
N SER A 73 -25.43 18.65 -9.55
CA SER A 73 -26.24 19.68 -10.21
C SER A 73 -25.45 20.71 -11.03
N ALA A 74 -24.16 20.97 -10.74
CA ALA A 74 -23.36 21.90 -11.55
C ALA A 74 -22.84 21.23 -12.84
N ILE A 75 -22.50 19.94 -12.74
CA ILE A 75 -21.98 19.13 -13.86
C ILE A 75 -23.10 18.87 -14.88
N ASN A 76 -24.30 18.49 -14.41
CA ASN A 76 -25.47 18.32 -15.27
C ASN A 76 -25.95 19.64 -15.92
N ALA A 77 -25.65 20.79 -15.33
CA ALA A 77 -26.08 22.10 -15.87
C ALA A 77 -25.16 22.62 -16.97
N VAL A 78 -23.86 22.34 -16.90
CA VAL A 78 -22.90 22.68 -17.96
C VAL A 78 -23.12 21.77 -19.17
N ASP A 79 -23.32 20.47 -18.94
CA ASP A 79 -23.51 19.48 -20.00
C ASP A 79 -24.88 19.61 -20.71
N ARG A 80 -25.92 20.05 -19.97
CA ARG A 80 -27.23 20.37 -20.56
C ARG A 80 -27.26 21.69 -21.33
N ARG A 81 -26.36 22.63 -21.07
CA ARG A 81 -26.31 23.91 -21.81
C ARG A 81 -25.53 23.78 -23.11
N SER A 82 -24.39 23.09 -23.10
CA SER A 82 -23.63 22.76 -24.32
C SER A 82 -24.42 21.88 -25.28
N SER A 83 -25.21 20.94 -24.76
CA SER A 83 -26.03 20.02 -25.57
C SER A 83 -27.29 20.66 -26.19
N ARG A 84 -27.73 21.84 -25.72
CA ARG A 84 -28.99 22.47 -26.16
C ARG A 84 -28.82 23.46 -27.30
N GLU A 85 -27.61 23.95 -27.54
CA GLU A 85 -27.34 24.98 -28.57
C GLU A 85 -26.85 24.42 -29.92
N GLN A 86 -26.62 23.11 -30.06
CA GLN A 86 -26.03 22.54 -31.29
C GLN A 86 -26.73 21.31 -31.89
N GLN A 87 -27.93 20.91 -31.44
CA GLN A 87 -28.60 19.73 -31.99
C GLN A 87 -29.79 20.08 -32.91
N PRO A 88 -29.82 19.60 -34.17
CA PRO A 88 -31.00 19.70 -35.03
C PRO A 88 -32.17 18.83 -34.48
N PRO A 89 -33.44 19.16 -34.79
CA PRO A 89 -34.61 18.72 -34.01
C PRO A 89 -35.02 17.23 -34.10
N GLN A 90 -34.16 16.31 -34.57
CA GLN A 90 -34.58 14.93 -34.90
C GLN A 90 -34.02 13.82 -33.99
N GLN A 91 -33.26 14.13 -32.93
CA GLN A 91 -32.67 13.10 -32.05
C GLN A 91 -33.20 13.04 -30.61
N GLN A 92 -34.27 13.74 -30.27
CA GLN A 92 -34.87 13.66 -28.92
C GLN A 92 -35.71 12.40 -28.66
N GLN A 93 -35.73 11.43 -29.59
CA GLN A 93 -36.54 10.21 -29.48
C GLN A 93 -35.74 8.90 -29.47
N GLN A 94 -34.44 8.91 -29.17
CA GLN A 94 -33.75 7.67 -28.78
C GLN A 94 -33.85 7.46 -27.29
N GLN A 95 -34.81 6.59 -26.95
CA GLN A 95 -34.99 5.87 -25.69
C GLN A 95 -33.73 5.86 -24.81
N GLN A 96 -33.86 6.42 -23.60
CA GLN A 96 -32.97 6.16 -22.47
C GLN A 96 -32.98 4.66 -22.16
N GLN A 97 -32.18 3.90 -22.91
CA GLN A 97 -31.88 2.53 -22.56
C GLN A 97 -30.98 2.62 -21.34
N TRP A 98 -31.52 2.28 -20.17
CA TRP A 98 -30.78 2.15 -18.91
C TRP A 98 -29.68 1.11 -19.07
N ARG A 99 -28.55 1.51 -19.63
CA ARG A 99 -27.34 0.71 -19.74
C ARG A 99 -26.42 1.13 -18.59
N PRO A 100 -25.93 0.20 -17.76
CA PRO A 100 -24.93 0.51 -16.75
C PRO A 100 -23.69 1.10 -17.43
N TYR A 101 -23.42 2.39 -17.22
CA TYR A 101 -22.24 3.08 -17.72
C TYR A 101 -21.36 3.52 -16.56
N PHE A 102 -20.07 3.27 -16.65
CA PHE A 102 -19.10 3.73 -15.66
C PHE A 102 -18.45 5.03 -16.11
N ASP A 103 -18.72 6.11 -15.38
CA ASP A 103 -18.11 7.41 -15.64
C ASP A 103 -16.71 7.49 -15.01
N MET A 104 -15.70 7.25 -15.84
CA MET A 104 -14.30 7.31 -15.43
C MET A 104 -13.85 8.72 -15.06
N HIS A 105 -14.39 9.77 -15.70
CA HIS A 105 -13.99 11.14 -15.40
C HIS A 105 -14.52 11.56 -14.02
N ALA A 106 -15.79 11.28 -13.74
CA ALA A 106 -16.37 11.50 -12.41
C ALA A 106 -15.61 10.72 -11.33
N ALA A 107 -15.25 9.46 -11.58
CA ALA A 107 -14.46 8.64 -10.66
C ALA A 107 -13.07 9.26 -10.36
N ASN A 108 -12.37 9.78 -11.38
CA ASN A 108 -11.08 10.47 -11.21
C ASN A 108 -11.24 11.78 -10.41
N VAL A 109 -12.32 12.54 -10.64
CA VAL A 109 -12.60 13.79 -9.92
C VAL A 109 -12.96 13.52 -8.46
N ASN A 110 -13.76 12.50 -8.17
CA ASN A 110 -14.17 12.14 -6.81
C ASN A 110 -12.96 11.69 -5.98
N THR A 111 -12.11 10.83 -6.52
CA THR A 111 -10.89 10.36 -5.83
C THR A 111 -9.86 11.47 -5.62
N ALA A 112 -9.80 12.46 -6.52
CA ALA A 112 -8.98 13.66 -6.36
C ALA A 112 -9.51 14.61 -5.27
N ASN A 113 -10.83 14.74 -5.16
CA ASN A 113 -11.52 15.60 -4.19
C ASN A 113 -12.04 14.82 -2.98
N THR A 114 -11.26 13.83 -2.54
CA THR A 114 -11.60 13.00 -1.37
C THR A 114 -11.77 13.84 -0.10
N LEU A 115 -12.67 13.39 0.77
CA LEU A 115 -12.95 14.00 2.08
C LEU A 115 -11.97 13.54 3.18
N LEU A 116 -10.99 12.70 2.85
CA LEU A 116 -9.97 12.22 3.79
C LEU A 116 -9.09 13.35 4.32
N SER A 117 -8.73 13.29 5.61
CA SER A 117 -7.95 14.33 6.28
C SER A 117 -6.47 14.29 5.91
N ARG A 118 -5.87 15.45 5.65
CA ARG A 118 -4.47 15.60 5.22
C ARG A 118 -3.55 15.93 6.41
N GLU A 119 -3.39 14.98 7.33
CA GLU A 119 -2.65 15.20 8.59
C GLU A 119 -1.36 14.37 8.71
N LEU A 120 -1.03 13.51 7.75
CA LEU A 120 0.20 12.71 7.81
C LEU A 120 1.43 13.57 7.50
N LYS A 121 2.37 13.58 8.46
CA LYS A 121 3.68 14.23 8.37
C LYS A 121 4.69 13.28 7.73
N SER A 122 5.79 13.84 7.22
CA SER A 122 6.90 13.07 6.63
C SER A 122 7.40 11.95 7.56
N ARG A 123 7.55 12.22 8.86
CA ARG A 123 7.96 11.20 9.85
C ARG A 123 6.99 10.01 9.92
N HIS A 124 5.68 10.25 9.82
CA HIS A 124 4.68 9.17 9.87
C HIS A 124 4.80 8.34 8.60
N LEU A 125 4.93 8.99 7.45
CA LEU A 125 5.05 8.29 6.17
C LEU A 125 6.32 7.42 6.11
N GLN A 126 7.45 7.93 6.61
CA GLN A 126 8.69 7.16 6.71
C GLN A 126 8.53 5.95 7.64
N MET A 127 7.93 6.12 8.81
CA MET A 127 7.72 4.99 9.72
C MET A 127 6.66 4.00 9.22
N ILE A 128 5.64 4.44 8.48
CA ILE A 128 4.70 3.54 7.79
C ILE A 128 5.45 2.74 6.71
N ALA A 129 6.34 3.39 5.95
CA ALA A 129 7.16 2.73 4.93
C ALA A 129 8.10 1.66 5.52
N ILE A 130 8.72 1.97 6.66
CA ILE A 130 9.63 1.06 7.36
C ILE A 130 8.83 -0.03 8.09
N GLY A 131 7.92 0.37 8.97
CA GLY A 131 7.19 -0.50 9.90
C GLY A 131 6.13 -1.38 9.25
N GLY A 132 5.48 -0.91 8.18
CA GLY A 132 4.41 -1.64 7.48
C GLY A 132 4.89 -2.92 6.81
N SER A 133 6.21 -3.11 6.73
CA SER A 133 6.85 -4.26 6.12
C SER A 133 7.68 -5.11 7.07
N ILE A 134 7.81 -4.69 8.33
CA ILE A 134 8.48 -5.48 9.37
C ILE A 134 7.35 -6.03 10.21
N GLY A 135 7.17 -7.34 10.20
CA GLY A 135 5.99 -7.96 10.78
C GLY A 135 6.04 -9.48 10.68
N THR A 136 4.86 -10.07 10.69
CA THR A 136 4.63 -11.52 10.66
C THR A 136 5.36 -12.20 9.51
N GLY A 137 5.44 -11.58 8.34
CA GLY A 137 6.19 -12.15 7.22
C GLY A 137 7.69 -12.29 7.49
N LEU A 138 8.34 -11.32 8.14
CA LEU A 138 9.77 -11.40 8.50
C LEU A 138 9.98 -12.30 9.72
N PHE A 139 9.23 -12.10 10.80
CA PHE A 139 9.52 -12.76 12.07
C PHE A 139 8.95 -14.17 12.18
N VAL A 140 7.84 -14.47 11.51
CA VAL A 140 7.10 -15.73 11.66
C VAL A 140 7.18 -16.55 10.37
N ALA A 141 6.74 -15.97 9.24
CA ALA A 141 6.66 -16.70 7.98
C ALA A 141 8.04 -17.10 7.42
N SER A 142 9.11 -16.39 7.80
CA SER A 142 10.49 -16.77 7.47
C SER A 142 10.88 -18.17 7.99
N GLY A 143 10.26 -18.66 9.07
CA GLY A 143 10.48 -20.02 9.56
C GLY A 143 10.00 -21.08 8.56
N LYS A 144 8.78 -20.91 8.03
CA LYS A 144 8.23 -21.78 6.98
C LYS A 144 9.06 -21.69 5.70
N ALA A 145 9.50 -20.49 5.32
CA ALA A 145 10.37 -20.28 4.17
C ALA A 145 11.71 -21.01 4.32
N LEU A 146 12.34 -20.90 5.49
CA LEU A 146 13.58 -21.59 5.83
C LEU A 146 13.41 -23.10 5.77
N TYR A 147 12.35 -23.62 6.41
CA TYR A 147 12.03 -25.05 6.38
C TYR A 147 11.83 -25.56 4.95
N THR A 148 11.06 -24.86 4.13
CA THR A 148 10.66 -25.34 2.80
C THR A 148 11.81 -25.27 1.78
N GLY A 149 12.58 -24.18 1.78
CA GLY A 149 13.59 -23.91 0.75
C GLY A 149 15.04 -24.04 1.21
N GLY A 150 15.32 -23.99 2.51
CA GLY A 150 16.68 -23.88 3.03
C GLY A 150 17.25 -22.45 2.99
N PRO A 151 18.38 -22.21 3.67
CA PRO A 151 18.91 -20.86 3.91
C PRO A 151 19.31 -20.12 2.62
N ALA A 152 19.88 -20.80 1.63
CA ALA A 152 20.26 -20.17 0.37
C ALA A 152 19.03 -19.81 -0.47
N ALA A 153 18.01 -20.67 -0.51
CA ALA A 153 16.77 -20.39 -1.23
C ALA A 153 16.03 -19.19 -0.64
N VAL A 154 16.00 -19.07 0.69
CA VAL A 154 15.44 -17.88 1.37
C VAL A 154 16.16 -16.62 0.91
N LEU A 155 17.49 -16.57 0.94
CA LEU A 155 18.21 -15.37 0.52
C LEU A 155 18.01 -15.02 -0.95
N ILE A 156 18.07 -16.01 -1.84
CA ILE A 156 17.84 -15.79 -3.27
C ILE A 156 16.42 -15.30 -3.52
N ALA A 157 15.40 -15.93 -2.91
CA ALA A 157 14.02 -15.53 -3.07
C ALA A 157 13.74 -14.12 -2.54
N TYR A 158 14.26 -13.78 -1.36
CA TYR A 158 14.07 -12.44 -0.78
C TYR A 158 14.84 -11.36 -1.54
N LEU A 159 16.01 -11.67 -2.11
CA LEU A 159 16.73 -10.75 -2.99
C LEU A 159 15.96 -10.53 -4.30
N PHE A 160 15.47 -11.60 -4.93
CA PHE A 160 14.65 -11.52 -6.12
C PHE A 160 13.39 -10.68 -5.88
N MET A 161 12.65 -10.98 -4.81
CA MET A 161 11.44 -10.23 -4.44
C MET A 161 11.75 -8.79 -4.04
N GLY A 162 12.86 -8.53 -3.35
CA GLY A 162 13.33 -7.20 -3.02
C GLY A 162 13.61 -6.35 -4.27
N CYS A 163 14.31 -6.90 -5.26
CA CYS A 163 14.56 -6.22 -6.53
C CYS A 163 13.25 -5.88 -7.27
N MET A 164 12.33 -6.83 -7.36
CA MET A 164 11.00 -6.61 -7.97
C MET A 164 10.22 -5.50 -7.24
N LEU A 165 10.22 -5.54 -5.90
CA LEU A 165 9.51 -4.56 -5.10
C LEU A 165 10.13 -3.17 -5.20
N TYR A 166 11.46 -3.07 -5.22
CA TYR A 166 12.15 -1.80 -5.43
C TYR A 166 11.69 -1.14 -6.74
N CYS A 167 11.64 -1.90 -7.83
CA CYS A 167 11.11 -1.41 -9.11
C CYS A 167 9.63 -0.98 -9.01
N THR A 168 8.82 -1.75 -8.30
CA THR A 168 7.39 -1.47 -8.09
C THR A 168 7.16 -0.18 -7.31
N ILE A 169 7.90 0.04 -6.21
CA ILE A 169 7.70 1.21 -5.35
C ILE A 169 8.26 2.48 -5.98
N GLN A 170 9.32 2.37 -6.78
CA GLN A 170 9.78 3.50 -7.61
C GLN A 170 8.71 3.92 -8.63
N ALA A 171 8.04 2.96 -9.29
CA ALA A 171 6.92 3.22 -10.18
C ALA A 171 5.69 3.81 -9.45
N LEU A 172 5.33 3.22 -8.30
CA LEU A 172 4.25 3.72 -7.43
C LEU A 172 4.54 5.15 -6.98
N GLY A 173 5.79 5.45 -6.65
CA GLY A 173 6.22 6.75 -6.19
C GLY A 173 6.02 7.85 -7.22
N GLU A 174 6.42 7.60 -8.46
CA GLU A 174 6.22 8.55 -9.57
C GLU A 174 4.71 8.81 -9.78
N LEU A 175 3.88 7.77 -9.74
CA LEU A 175 2.42 7.91 -9.83
C LEU A 175 1.81 8.65 -8.65
N ALA A 176 2.19 8.30 -7.41
CA ALA A 176 1.57 8.82 -6.19
C ALA A 176 2.02 10.24 -5.82
N VAL A 177 3.22 10.65 -6.24
CA VAL A 177 3.63 12.06 -6.16
C VAL A 177 2.89 12.89 -7.21
N THR A 178 2.70 12.34 -8.42
CA THR A 178 2.01 13.05 -9.51
C THR A 178 0.52 13.17 -9.25
N PHE A 179 -0.12 12.09 -8.79
CA PHE A 179 -1.56 11.98 -8.55
C PHE A 179 -1.85 11.49 -7.13
N PRO A 180 -1.69 12.32 -6.09
CA PRO A 180 -1.97 11.95 -4.69
C PRO A 180 -3.48 11.92 -4.41
N VAL A 181 -4.15 10.92 -4.99
CA VAL A 181 -5.60 10.67 -4.96
C VAL A 181 -5.95 9.50 -4.03
N ALA A 182 -7.18 9.47 -3.51
CA ALA A 182 -7.65 8.34 -2.69
C ALA A 182 -7.67 7.03 -3.50
N GLY A 183 -7.33 5.91 -2.85
CA GLY A 183 -7.27 4.58 -3.45
C GLY A 183 -5.94 4.26 -4.16
N SER A 184 -5.14 5.27 -4.51
CA SER A 184 -3.80 5.11 -5.08
C SER A 184 -3.78 4.15 -6.28
N PHE A 185 -3.14 2.99 -6.17
CA PHE A 185 -2.99 2.02 -7.27
C PHE A 185 -4.30 1.40 -7.77
N SER A 186 -5.37 1.36 -6.97
CA SER A 186 -6.70 0.97 -7.48
C SER A 186 -7.24 2.04 -8.42
N ALA A 187 -7.14 3.32 -8.04
CA ALA A 187 -7.51 4.46 -8.87
C ALA A 187 -6.60 4.58 -10.11
N TYR A 188 -5.30 4.33 -10.00
CA TYR A 188 -4.39 4.30 -11.16
C TYR A 188 -4.74 3.19 -12.14
N SER A 189 -5.20 2.04 -11.63
CA SER A 189 -5.67 0.93 -12.45
C SER A 189 -6.95 1.30 -13.22
N THR A 190 -7.93 1.92 -12.55
CA THR A 190 -9.13 2.47 -13.22
C THR A 190 -8.74 3.50 -14.29
N ARG A 191 -7.79 4.39 -13.97
CA ARG A 191 -7.40 5.55 -14.79
C ARG A 191 -6.55 5.19 -16.02
N PHE A 192 -5.58 4.28 -15.89
CA PHE A 192 -4.59 4.00 -16.94
C PHE A 192 -4.74 2.63 -17.60
N LEU A 193 -5.54 1.72 -17.05
CA LEU A 193 -5.71 0.35 -17.56
C LEU A 193 -7.11 0.13 -18.12
N ASP A 194 -8.05 -0.24 -17.25
CA ASP A 194 -9.44 -0.54 -17.57
C ASP A 194 -10.23 -0.39 -16.27
N PRO A 195 -11.41 0.27 -16.26
CA PRO A 195 -12.22 0.39 -15.05
C PRO A 195 -12.59 -0.94 -14.40
N ALA A 196 -12.79 -2.02 -15.18
CA ALA A 196 -13.01 -3.36 -14.62
C ALA A 196 -11.77 -3.92 -13.92
N TRP A 197 -10.57 -3.61 -14.43
CA TRP A 197 -9.32 -3.99 -13.78
C TRP A 197 -9.11 -3.18 -12.50
N GLY A 198 -9.47 -1.90 -12.51
CA GLY A 198 -9.50 -1.06 -11.31
C GLY A 198 -10.43 -1.59 -10.21
N PHE A 199 -11.65 -2.00 -10.58
CA PHE A 199 -12.58 -2.67 -9.67
C PHE A 199 -11.97 -3.96 -9.09
N ALA A 200 -11.42 -4.83 -9.96
CA ALA A 200 -10.81 -6.08 -9.54
C ALA A 200 -9.64 -5.86 -8.58
N MET A 201 -8.73 -4.92 -8.89
CA MET A 201 -7.57 -4.60 -8.05
C MET A 201 -7.96 -3.94 -6.73
N GLY A 202 -8.96 -3.06 -6.74
CA GLY A 202 -9.44 -2.45 -5.50
C GLY A 202 -10.07 -3.47 -4.55
N TRP A 203 -10.94 -4.36 -5.06
CA TRP A 203 -11.52 -5.42 -4.22
C TRP A 203 -10.49 -6.47 -3.80
N ASN A 204 -9.57 -6.84 -4.69
CA ASN A 204 -8.43 -7.71 -4.38
C ASN A 204 -7.64 -7.17 -3.18
N TYR A 205 -7.24 -5.89 -3.24
CA TYR A 205 -6.48 -5.27 -2.17
C TYR A 205 -7.28 -5.04 -0.88
N ALA A 206 -8.58 -4.71 -1.00
CA ALA A 206 -9.45 -4.59 0.16
C ALA A 206 -9.61 -5.94 0.86
N LEU A 207 -9.92 -7.01 0.11
CA LEU A 207 -10.08 -8.38 0.63
C LEU A 207 -8.80 -8.88 1.29
N GLN A 208 -7.64 -8.63 0.68
CA GLN A 208 -6.35 -8.93 1.28
C GLN A 208 -6.24 -8.38 2.70
N TRP A 209 -6.41 -7.08 2.89
CA TRP A 209 -6.29 -6.48 4.23
C TRP A 209 -7.41 -6.85 5.18
N LEU A 210 -8.64 -7.04 4.68
CA LEU A 210 -9.76 -7.54 5.49
C LEU A 210 -9.45 -8.92 6.06
N VAL A 211 -8.78 -9.77 5.29
CA VAL A 211 -8.34 -11.12 5.67
C VAL A 211 -7.06 -11.11 6.52
N THR A 212 -6.15 -10.17 6.29
CA THR A 212 -4.95 -10.00 7.11
C THR A 212 -5.30 -9.66 8.55
N LEU A 213 -6.32 -8.84 8.82
CA LEU A 213 -6.69 -8.46 10.19
C LEU A 213 -6.94 -9.66 11.13
N PRO A 214 -7.87 -10.60 10.84
CA PRO A 214 -8.07 -11.77 11.70
C PRO A 214 -6.83 -12.67 11.75
N LEU A 215 -6.08 -12.81 10.64
CA LEU A 215 -4.83 -13.57 10.60
C LEU A 215 -3.83 -13.06 11.66
N GLU A 216 -3.63 -11.74 11.72
CA GLU A 216 -2.71 -11.12 12.69
C GLU A 216 -3.23 -11.24 14.13
N ILE A 217 -4.54 -11.09 14.35
CA ILE A 217 -5.10 -11.24 15.70
C ILE A 217 -4.90 -12.68 16.23
N ILE A 218 -5.04 -13.68 15.36
CA ILE A 218 -4.79 -15.09 15.71
C ILE A 218 -3.30 -15.31 15.99
N ALA A 219 -2.41 -14.81 15.13
CA ALA A 219 -0.96 -14.91 15.36
C ALA A 219 -0.54 -14.26 16.69
N ALA A 220 -1.14 -13.11 17.03
CA ALA A 220 -0.88 -12.42 18.29
C ALA A 220 -1.36 -13.24 19.49
N SER A 221 -2.53 -13.87 19.43
CA SER A 221 -3.04 -14.71 20.52
C SER A 221 -2.19 -15.95 20.75
N ILE A 222 -1.70 -16.58 19.68
CA ILE A 222 -0.74 -17.71 19.77
C ILE A 222 0.56 -17.27 20.45
N THR A 223 1.06 -16.07 20.12
CA THR A 223 2.30 -15.53 20.71
C THR A 223 2.20 -15.39 22.23
N VAL A 224 1.02 -15.01 22.76
CA VAL A 224 0.82 -14.88 24.21
C VAL A 224 0.96 -16.22 24.95
N GLY A 225 0.66 -17.33 24.27
CA GLY A 225 0.85 -18.69 24.79
C GLY A 225 2.29 -18.99 25.22
N TYR A 226 3.28 -18.22 24.74
CA TYR A 226 4.67 -18.32 25.18
C TYR A 226 4.84 -18.08 26.69
N TRP A 227 4.15 -17.09 27.25
CA TRP A 227 4.24 -16.76 28.68
C TRP A 227 3.23 -17.54 29.51
N ASN A 228 2.03 -17.78 28.97
CA ASN A 228 0.99 -18.51 29.68
C ASN A 228 0.05 -19.21 28.71
N SER A 229 0.14 -20.54 28.64
CA SER A 229 -0.70 -21.39 27.81
C SER A 229 -2.04 -21.77 28.44
N ASN A 230 -2.27 -21.42 29.72
CA ASN A 230 -3.49 -21.78 30.44
C ASN A 230 -4.62 -20.75 30.29
N LEU A 231 -4.35 -19.60 29.68
CA LEU A 231 -5.34 -18.55 29.46
C LEU A 231 -6.01 -18.73 28.10
N ASP A 232 -7.32 -18.53 28.06
CA ASP A 232 -8.09 -18.62 26.82
C ASP A 232 -7.64 -17.56 25.80
N ARG A 233 -7.33 -18.02 24.58
CA ARG A 233 -6.89 -17.16 23.47
C ARG A 233 -7.92 -16.08 23.13
N SER A 234 -9.21 -16.41 23.27
CA SER A 234 -10.36 -15.51 23.10
C SER A 234 -10.27 -14.20 23.90
N ILE A 235 -9.68 -14.22 25.10
CA ILE A 235 -9.49 -13.01 25.91
C ILE A 235 -8.56 -12.03 25.19
N PHE A 236 -7.43 -12.53 24.70
CA PHE A 236 -6.43 -11.72 24.01
C PHE A 236 -6.91 -11.25 22.64
N ILE A 237 -7.67 -12.08 21.92
CA ILE A 237 -8.34 -11.70 20.67
C ILE A 237 -9.22 -10.46 20.90
N THR A 238 -10.03 -10.46 21.97
CA THR A 238 -10.88 -9.32 22.35
C THR A 238 -10.04 -8.07 22.59
N ILE A 239 -8.97 -8.18 23.38
CA ILE A 239 -8.09 -7.07 23.76
C ILE A 239 -7.40 -6.47 22.54
N PHE A 240 -6.83 -7.30 21.68
CA PHE A 240 -6.10 -6.85 20.49
C PHE A 240 -7.03 -6.20 19.48
N LEU A 241 -8.19 -6.81 19.20
CA LEU A 241 -9.18 -6.22 18.30
C LEU A 241 -9.68 -4.88 18.84
N ALA A 242 -10.05 -4.80 20.13
CA ALA A 242 -10.49 -3.55 20.76
C ALA A 242 -9.41 -2.47 20.67
N THR A 243 -8.14 -2.83 20.91
CA THR A 243 -7.00 -1.90 20.82
C THR A 243 -6.85 -1.35 19.40
N ILE A 244 -6.87 -2.21 18.38
CA ILE A 244 -6.76 -1.81 16.97
C ILE A 244 -7.93 -0.90 16.56
N VAL A 245 -9.15 -1.23 16.97
CA VAL A 245 -10.35 -0.42 16.70
C VAL A 245 -10.19 0.96 17.32
N VAL A 246 -9.82 1.03 18.61
CA VAL A 246 -9.64 2.30 19.33
C VAL A 246 -8.60 3.18 18.64
N ILE A 247 -7.45 2.62 18.23
CA ILE A 247 -6.41 3.38 17.51
C ILE A 247 -6.96 3.97 16.22
N ASN A 248 -7.70 3.18 15.42
CA ASN A 248 -8.25 3.63 14.14
C ASN A 248 -9.40 4.63 14.30
N LEU A 249 -10.17 4.55 15.38
CA LEU A 249 -11.21 5.54 15.72
C LEU A 249 -10.64 6.90 16.11
N PHE A 250 -9.35 7.01 16.48
CA PHE A 250 -8.69 8.32 16.63
C PHE A 250 -8.39 8.99 15.29
N GLY A 251 -8.50 8.28 14.16
CA GLY A 251 -8.28 8.79 12.81
C GLY A 251 -6.84 8.66 12.35
N VAL A 252 -6.53 9.25 11.20
CA VAL A 252 -5.24 9.09 10.52
C VAL A 252 -4.04 9.53 11.38
N LYS A 253 -4.21 10.55 12.21
CA LYS A 253 -3.19 10.99 13.16
C LYS A 253 -2.94 9.97 14.26
N GLY A 254 -3.99 9.40 14.85
CA GLY A 254 -3.87 8.35 15.87
C GLY A 254 -3.16 7.12 15.32
N TYR A 255 -3.57 6.68 14.13
CA TYR A 255 -2.89 5.63 13.38
C TYR A 255 -1.41 5.95 13.16
N GLY A 256 -1.09 7.14 12.64
CA GLY A 256 0.29 7.52 12.31
C GLY A 256 1.22 7.63 13.53
N GLU A 257 0.72 8.08 14.68
CA GLU A 257 1.50 8.10 15.93
C GLU A 257 1.70 6.69 16.52
N ALA A 258 0.66 5.84 16.49
CA ALA A 258 0.77 4.45 16.94
C ALA A 258 1.79 3.69 16.09
N GLU A 259 1.70 3.81 14.78
CA GLU A 259 2.60 3.14 13.85
C GLU A 259 4.03 3.67 13.94
N PHE A 260 4.21 4.97 14.23
CA PHE A 260 5.53 5.53 14.53
C PHE A 260 6.20 4.81 15.71
N VAL A 261 5.46 4.60 16.80
CA VAL A 261 5.96 3.91 18.00
C VAL A 261 6.21 2.43 17.72
N PHE A 262 5.27 1.74 17.09
CA PHE A 262 5.43 0.32 16.76
C PHE A 262 6.63 0.07 15.85
N ALA A 263 6.78 0.88 14.79
CA ALA A 263 7.89 0.76 13.86
C ALA A 263 9.24 1.02 14.53
N LEU A 264 9.31 1.96 15.49
CA LEU A 264 10.55 2.20 16.26
C LEU A 264 10.97 0.96 17.05
N PHE A 265 10.04 0.31 17.78
CA PHE A 265 10.32 -0.93 18.49
C PHE A 265 10.78 -2.05 17.55
N LYS A 266 10.12 -2.21 16.40
CA LYS A 266 10.48 -3.22 15.40
C LYS A 266 11.90 -3.01 14.86
N VAL A 267 12.26 -1.79 14.48
CA VAL A 267 13.58 -1.49 13.93
C VAL A 267 14.68 -1.74 14.96
N MET A 268 14.48 -1.29 16.21
CA MET A 268 15.44 -1.53 17.29
C MET A 268 15.65 -3.03 17.53
N ALA A 269 14.58 -3.82 17.49
CA ALA A 269 14.67 -5.26 17.69
C ALA A 269 15.40 -5.98 16.56
N VAL A 270 15.17 -5.60 15.29
CA VAL A 270 15.91 -6.20 14.16
C VAL A 270 17.40 -5.86 14.23
N ILE A 271 17.75 -4.61 14.55
CA ILE A 271 19.15 -4.21 14.73
C ILE A 271 19.79 -4.97 15.90
N GLY A 272 19.09 -5.05 17.04
CA GLY A 272 19.53 -5.82 18.20
C GLY A 272 19.75 -7.30 17.88
N PHE A 273 18.82 -7.91 17.13
CA PHE A 273 18.95 -9.29 16.67
C PHE A 273 20.13 -9.46 15.71
N ILE A 274 20.39 -8.52 14.80
CA ILE A 274 21.54 -8.60 13.89
C ILE A 274 22.85 -8.62 14.68
N LEU A 275 23.01 -7.70 15.64
CA LEU A 275 24.21 -7.65 16.48
C LEU A 275 24.36 -8.93 17.31
N LEU A 276 23.27 -9.38 17.94
CA LEU A 276 23.25 -10.61 18.72
C LEU A 276 23.56 -11.83 17.86
N GLY A 277 22.98 -11.92 16.67
CA GLY A 277 23.16 -13.05 15.76
C GLY A 277 24.60 -13.16 15.26
N ILE A 278 25.28 -12.03 15.03
CA ILE A 278 26.73 -12.02 14.74
C ILE A 278 27.51 -12.59 15.93
N VAL A 279 27.17 -12.15 17.16
CA VAL A 279 27.83 -12.65 18.38
C VAL A 279 27.59 -14.14 18.57
N ILE A 280 26.37 -14.64 18.40
CA ILE A 280 26.05 -16.08 18.51
C ILE A 280 26.79 -16.88 17.42
N ASN A 281 26.83 -16.38 16.19
CA ASN A 281 27.48 -17.08 15.09
C ASN A 281 29.00 -17.23 15.32
N ILE A 282 29.63 -16.19 15.90
CA ILE A 282 31.06 -16.20 16.25
C ILE A 282 31.31 -17.02 17.51
N GLY A 283 30.51 -16.81 18.56
CA GLY A 283 30.71 -17.34 19.90
C GLY A 283 30.24 -18.78 20.09
N GLY A 284 29.30 -19.26 19.27
CA GLY A 284 28.76 -20.61 19.39
C GLY A 284 27.59 -20.75 20.38
N PHE A 285 27.00 -21.95 20.39
CA PHE A 285 26.01 -22.35 21.38
C PHE A 285 26.69 -22.81 22.69
N PRO A 286 25.98 -22.94 23.82
CA PRO A 286 26.56 -23.48 25.03
C PRO A 286 27.22 -24.84 24.76
N ASN A 287 28.54 -24.94 24.99
CA ASN A 287 29.40 -26.10 24.72
C ASN A 287 29.74 -26.37 23.25
N GLU A 288 29.35 -25.50 22.32
CA GLU A 288 29.76 -25.55 20.91
C GLU A 288 30.53 -24.27 20.55
N GLY A 289 31.59 -24.40 19.76
CA GLY A 289 32.37 -23.25 19.29
C GLY A 289 31.72 -22.53 18.10
N TYR A 290 32.54 -21.83 17.33
CA TYR A 290 32.16 -21.13 16.09
C TYR A 290 31.18 -21.92 15.20
N ILE A 291 30.00 -21.35 14.91
CA ILE A 291 28.98 -21.98 14.06
C ILE A 291 29.34 -21.81 12.58
N GLY A 292 29.65 -20.57 12.18
CA GLY A 292 29.98 -20.22 10.82
C GLY A 292 28.91 -20.67 9.81
N GLY A 293 29.34 -21.33 8.75
CA GLY A 293 28.45 -21.86 7.71
C GLY A 293 27.93 -23.27 7.97
N ARG A 294 28.03 -23.82 9.20
CA ARG A 294 27.71 -25.24 9.48
C ARG A 294 26.36 -25.67 8.91
N PHE A 295 25.29 -24.91 9.18
CA PHE A 295 23.94 -25.26 8.71
C PHE A 295 23.72 -25.09 7.20
N TRP A 296 24.64 -24.43 6.51
CA TRP A 296 24.68 -24.38 5.05
C TRP A 296 25.32 -25.62 4.42
N HIS A 297 26.11 -26.37 5.20
CA HIS A 297 26.70 -27.62 4.77
C HIS A 297 25.89 -28.83 5.22
N ASP A 298 25.44 -28.85 6.49
CA ASP A 298 24.64 -29.90 7.09
C ASP A 298 23.56 -29.29 7.99
N PRO A 299 22.25 -29.44 7.70
CA PRO A 299 21.61 -30.31 6.70
C PRO A 299 21.72 -29.84 5.23
N GLY A 300 22.26 -28.64 4.98
CA GLY A 300 22.54 -28.15 3.63
C GLY A 300 21.84 -26.84 3.26
N ALA A 301 22.40 -26.17 2.25
CA ALA A 301 22.01 -24.82 1.84
C ALA A 301 20.63 -24.72 1.15
N PHE A 302 20.21 -25.79 0.47
CA PHE A 302 18.94 -25.88 -0.22
C PHE A 302 18.15 -27.07 0.31
N ASN A 303 16.87 -26.85 0.61
CA ASN A 303 15.89 -27.90 0.81
C ASN A 303 14.95 -27.94 -0.41
N ASN A 304 14.56 -29.14 -0.86
CA ASN A 304 13.67 -29.34 -2.01
C ASN A 304 14.12 -28.73 -3.35
N GLY A 305 15.42 -28.42 -3.50
CA GLY A 305 16.04 -27.92 -4.73
C GLY A 305 15.38 -26.65 -5.28
N PHE A 306 15.33 -26.53 -6.62
CA PHE A 306 14.72 -25.37 -7.30
C PHE A 306 13.23 -25.21 -6.97
N LYS A 307 12.53 -26.31 -6.73
CA LYS A 307 11.12 -26.29 -6.36
C LYS A 307 10.89 -25.66 -4.98
N GLY A 308 11.80 -25.93 -4.04
CA GLY A 308 11.84 -25.26 -2.74
C GLY A 308 12.04 -23.75 -2.88
N LEU A 309 12.96 -23.32 -3.75
CA LEU A 309 13.14 -21.89 -4.06
C LEU A 309 11.85 -21.23 -4.59
N CYS A 310 11.19 -21.87 -5.55
CA CYS A 310 9.91 -21.36 -6.09
C CYS A 310 8.83 -21.25 -5.01
N ALA A 311 8.74 -22.22 -4.09
CA ALA A 311 7.76 -22.22 -3.01
C ALA A 311 7.99 -21.09 -1.99
N VAL A 312 9.22 -20.58 -1.88
CA VAL A 312 9.56 -19.47 -0.98
C VAL A 312 9.08 -18.11 -1.53
N PHE A 313 8.92 -17.94 -2.84
CA PHE A 313 8.56 -16.63 -3.42
C PHE A 313 7.29 -16.02 -2.84
N VAL A 314 6.24 -16.81 -2.62
CA VAL A 314 4.97 -16.31 -2.06
C VAL A 314 5.10 -15.94 -0.59
N THR A 315 5.88 -16.70 0.18
CA THR A 315 6.18 -16.34 1.57
C THR A 315 7.00 -15.05 1.65
N ALA A 316 7.97 -14.88 0.75
CA ALA A 316 8.71 -13.64 0.61
C ALA A 316 7.81 -12.47 0.17
N ALA A 317 6.88 -12.69 -0.78
CA ALA A 317 5.90 -11.70 -1.20
C ALA A 317 5.02 -11.22 -0.04
N PHE A 318 4.55 -12.16 0.79
CA PHE A 318 3.81 -11.83 2.00
C PHE A 318 4.64 -10.95 2.95
N ALA A 319 5.92 -11.25 3.14
CA ALA A 319 6.80 -10.41 3.97
C ALA A 319 6.99 -8.99 3.42
N PHE A 320 7.10 -8.85 2.11
CA PHE A 320 7.26 -7.54 1.48
C PHE A 320 5.96 -6.72 1.36
N THR A 321 4.80 -7.32 1.67
CA THR A 321 3.49 -6.65 1.68
C THR A 321 3.47 -5.47 2.67
N GLY A 322 2.68 -4.44 2.38
CA GLY A 322 2.56 -3.26 3.24
C GLY A 322 3.51 -2.12 2.87
N THR A 323 4.48 -2.38 2.00
CA THR A 323 5.34 -1.32 1.45
C THR A 323 4.55 -0.31 0.63
N GLU A 324 3.59 -0.80 -0.14
CA GLU A 324 2.74 0.00 -1.01
C GLU A 324 1.71 0.85 -0.24
N LEU A 325 1.55 0.65 1.08
CA LEU A 325 0.69 1.49 1.92
C LEU A 325 1.10 2.97 1.90
N VAL A 326 2.38 3.28 1.64
CA VAL A 326 2.86 4.65 1.44
C VAL A 326 2.14 5.35 0.28
N GLY A 327 1.74 4.57 -0.75
CA GLY A 327 0.95 5.06 -1.87
C GLY A 327 -0.47 5.42 -1.46
N LEU A 328 -1.08 4.66 -0.55
CA LEU A 328 -2.42 4.93 -0.02
C LEU A 328 -2.40 6.17 0.90
N ALA A 329 -1.37 6.26 1.75
CA ALA A 329 -1.13 7.39 2.64
C ALA A 329 -0.79 8.70 1.90
N ALA A 330 -0.43 8.64 0.61
CA ALA A 330 -0.11 9.83 -0.19
C ALA A 330 -1.27 10.83 -0.24
N ALA A 331 -2.52 10.34 -0.30
CA ALA A 331 -3.71 11.17 -0.32
C ALA A 331 -3.89 12.00 0.98
N GLU A 332 -3.52 11.42 2.12
CA GLU A 332 -3.62 12.03 3.46
C GLU A 332 -2.32 12.71 3.92
N THR A 333 -1.30 12.75 3.05
CA THR A 333 -0.02 13.42 3.35
C THR A 333 -0.10 14.90 3.05
N VAL A 334 0.43 15.74 3.97
CA VAL A 334 0.44 17.20 3.85
C VAL A 334 1.19 17.65 2.59
N ASN A 335 2.41 17.15 2.40
CA ASN A 335 3.23 17.45 1.22
C ASN A 335 3.81 16.14 0.63
N PRO A 336 3.10 15.50 -0.31
CA PRO A 336 3.57 14.26 -0.93
C PRO A 336 4.81 14.50 -1.80
N ARG A 337 4.95 15.65 -2.49
CA ARG A 337 6.12 15.96 -3.34
C ARG A 337 7.44 15.90 -2.57
N LYS A 338 7.44 16.31 -1.29
CA LYS A 338 8.62 16.24 -0.43
C LYS A 338 8.72 14.93 0.35
N SER A 339 7.61 14.43 0.87
CA SER A 339 7.62 13.33 1.85
C SER A 339 7.71 11.96 1.17
N LEU A 340 6.97 11.72 0.08
CA LEU A 340 6.93 10.41 -0.60
C LEU A 340 8.32 10.01 -1.11
N PRO A 341 9.07 10.86 -1.83
CA PRO A 341 10.38 10.49 -2.35
C PRO A 341 11.32 9.99 -1.24
N THR A 342 11.34 10.66 -0.08
CA THR A 342 12.17 10.22 1.05
C THR A 342 11.75 8.84 1.59
N ALA A 343 10.45 8.55 1.66
CA ALA A 343 9.95 7.26 2.11
C ALA A 343 10.23 6.14 1.08
N ILE A 344 10.12 6.43 -0.22
CA ILE A 344 10.41 5.49 -1.31
C ILE A 344 11.88 5.06 -1.29
N LYS A 345 12.80 6.01 -1.10
CA LYS A 345 14.23 5.71 -1.08
C LYS A 345 14.64 4.86 0.13
N GLN A 346 13.94 4.97 1.25
CA GLN A 346 14.17 4.09 2.41
C GLN A 346 13.85 2.61 2.14
N VAL A 347 13.07 2.29 1.10
CA VAL A 347 12.77 0.90 0.72
C VAL A 347 14.05 0.12 0.40
N PHE A 348 15.08 0.74 -0.18
CA PHE A 348 16.35 0.07 -0.43
C PHE A 348 16.99 -0.44 0.87
N TRP A 349 17.19 0.45 1.85
CA TRP A 349 17.76 0.10 3.15
C TRP A 349 16.94 -0.95 3.87
N ARG A 350 15.63 -0.88 3.73
CA ARG A 350 14.71 -1.85 4.30
C ARG A 350 14.91 -3.26 3.72
N ILE A 351 15.04 -3.39 2.39
CA ILE A 351 15.32 -4.66 1.73
C ILE A 351 16.69 -5.20 2.16
N THR A 352 17.72 -4.37 2.11
CA THR A 352 19.09 -4.82 2.38
C THR A 352 19.31 -5.15 3.87
N LEU A 353 18.97 -4.25 4.78
CA LEU A 353 19.27 -4.40 6.21
C LEU A 353 18.32 -5.36 6.91
N PHE A 354 17.00 -5.19 6.77
CA PHE A 354 16.04 -5.96 7.56
C PHE A 354 15.75 -7.35 7.00
N TYR A 355 15.89 -7.53 5.68
CA TYR A 355 15.66 -8.83 5.06
C TYR A 355 16.96 -9.57 4.81
N ILE A 356 17.85 -9.03 3.96
CA ILE A 356 19.04 -9.79 3.55
C ILE A 356 19.95 -10.09 4.74
N VAL A 357 20.33 -9.08 5.54
CA VAL A 357 21.24 -9.30 6.67
C VAL A 357 20.60 -10.18 7.75
N ALA A 358 19.38 -9.86 8.18
CA ALA A 358 18.71 -10.62 9.25
C ALA A 358 18.45 -12.08 8.84
N LEU A 359 17.96 -12.33 7.62
CA LEU A 359 17.71 -13.69 7.14
C LEU A 359 19.00 -14.46 6.87
N THR A 360 20.10 -13.77 6.54
CA THR A 360 21.41 -14.42 6.43
C THR A 360 21.84 -14.97 7.78
N LEU A 361 21.71 -14.18 8.84
CA LEU A 361 22.01 -14.65 10.20
C LEU A 361 21.07 -15.77 10.62
N ILE A 362 19.78 -15.68 10.33
CA ILE A 362 18.85 -16.78 10.60
C ILE A 362 19.29 -18.07 9.89
N GLY A 363 19.68 -17.99 8.61
CA GLY A 363 20.16 -19.15 7.87
C GLY A 363 21.49 -19.72 8.37
N LEU A 364 22.30 -18.92 9.07
CA LEU A 364 23.54 -19.36 9.72
C LEU A 364 23.29 -19.95 11.12
N LEU A 365 22.24 -19.49 11.81
CA LEU A 365 21.98 -19.82 13.21
C LEU A 365 20.94 -20.93 13.41
N VAL A 366 20.04 -21.13 12.46
CA VAL A 366 18.93 -22.09 12.59
C VAL A 366 19.01 -23.10 11.46
N PRO A 367 19.14 -24.41 11.77
CA PRO A 367 19.11 -25.44 10.74
C PRO A 367 17.70 -25.56 10.16
N HIS A 368 17.59 -25.73 8.84
CA HIS A 368 16.29 -25.73 8.17
C HIS A 368 15.40 -26.92 8.58
N ASN A 369 15.98 -28.01 9.10
CA ASN A 369 15.28 -29.20 9.57
C ASN A 369 14.95 -29.15 11.09
N HIS A 370 15.01 -27.97 11.73
CA HIS A 370 14.73 -27.85 13.16
C HIS A 370 13.30 -28.30 13.52
N PRO A 371 13.08 -29.12 14.57
CA PRO A 371 11.76 -29.69 14.90
C PRO A 371 10.64 -28.67 15.12
N ARG A 372 10.94 -27.48 15.67
CA ARG A 372 9.92 -26.42 15.83
C ARG A 372 9.52 -25.76 14.51
N LEU A 373 10.38 -25.82 13.49
CA LEU A 373 10.01 -25.38 12.13
C LEU A 373 9.15 -26.43 11.43
N LEU A 374 9.43 -27.71 11.68
CA LEU A 374 8.64 -28.87 11.24
C LEU A 374 7.23 -28.89 11.85
N GLY A 375 7.11 -28.54 13.14
CA GLY A 375 5.84 -28.51 13.87
C GLY A 375 4.97 -27.28 13.59
N ALA A 376 5.44 -26.32 12.78
CA ALA A 376 4.70 -25.11 12.45
C ALA A 376 3.48 -25.46 11.59
N LYS A 377 2.28 -25.39 12.18
CA LYS A 377 1.03 -25.75 11.48
C LYS A 377 0.60 -24.69 10.44
N SER A 378 1.11 -23.46 10.57
CA SER A 378 0.85 -22.35 9.64
C SER A 378 2.01 -21.37 9.59
N ALA A 379 2.12 -20.57 8.53
CA ALA A 379 3.09 -19.47 8.44
C ALA A 379 2.76 -18.27 9.37
N ALA A 380 1.60 -18.30 10.03
CA ALA A 380 1.22 -17.37 11.09
C ALA A 380 1.51 -17.90 12.51
N ASP A 381 2.08 -19.11 12.64
CA ASP A 381 2.40 -19.71 13.94
C ASP A 381 3.66 -19.06 14.55
N ALA A 382 3.45 -18.03 15.36
CA ALA A 382 4.52 -17.27 16.01
C ALA A 382 5.43 -18.13 16.90
N SER A 383 4.94 -19.28 17.39
CA SER A 383 5.75 -20.21 18.19
C SER A 383 6.90 -20.83 17.40
N ALA A 384 6.84 -20.81 16.08
CA ALA A 384 7.88 -21.29 15.18
C ALA A 384 8.81 -20.18 14.64
N SER A 385 8.82 -18.99 15.27
CA SER A 385 9.69 -17.89 14.83
C SER A 385 11.17 -18.29 14.87
N PRO A 386 11.90 -18.25 13.73
CA PRO A 386 13.31 -18.61 13.72
C PRO A 386 14.18 -17.60 14.49
N PHE A 387 13.69 -16.37 14.71
CA PHE A 387 14.37 -15.37 15.55
C PHE A 387 14.37 -15.79 17.02
N VAL A 388 13.25 -16.33 17.51
CA VAL A 388 13.15 -16.86 18.88
C VAL A 388 13.99 -18.13 19.01
N ILE A 389 13.87 -19.06 18.05
CA ILE A 389 14.62 -20.32 18.04
C ILE A 389 16.14 -20.05 18.09
N ALA A 390 16.67 -19.10 17.30
CA ALA A 390 18.09 -18.78 17.30
C ALA A 390 18.60 -18.33 18.69
N ILE A 391 17.81 -17.55 19.42
CA ILE A 391 18.18 -17.03 20.74
C ILE A 391 18.05 -18.12 21.81
N GLU A 392 17.00 -18.94 21.75
CA GLU A 392 16.79 -20.06 22.68
C GLU A 392 17.87 -21.13 22.53
N SER A 393 18.24 -21.47 21.29
CA SER A 393 19.34 -22.40 21.02
C SER A 393 20.68 -21.89 21.54
N ALA A 394 20.86 -20.57 21.69
CA ALA A 394 22.03 -19.96 22.32
C ALA A 394 22.01 -20.00 23.86
N GLY A 395 20.95 -20.54 24.48
CA GLY A 395 20.85 -20.68 25.93
C GLY A 395 20.65 -19.37 26.69
N ILE A 396 20.24 -18.28 26.01
CA ILE A 396 20.02 -16.98 26.65
C ILE A 396 18.63 -16.93 27.25
N ALA A 397 18.52 -16.80 28.58
CA ALA A 397 17.25 -16.97 29.28
C ALA A 397 16.20 -15.85 29.03
N VAL A 398 16.62 -14.58 28.94
CA VAL A 398 15.67 -13.44 28.96
C VAL A 398 15.31 -12.94 27.56
N LEU A 399 16.26 -12.98 26.63
CA LEU A 399 16.08 -12.43 25.27
C LEU A 399 14.96 -13.09 24.45
N PRO A 400 14.67 -14.40 24.56
CA PRO A 400 13.53 -15.02 23.88
C PRO A 400 12.18 -14.40 24.25
N GLY A 401 11.98 -14.09 25.54
CA GLY A 401 10.77 -13.39 26.01
C GLY A 401 10.66 -11.98 25.43
N ILE A 402 11.78 -11.23 25.38
CA ILE A 402 11.80 -9.90 24.75
C ILE A 402 11.47 -10.00 23.26
N MET A 403 12.04 -10.98 22.56
CA MET A 403 11.79 -11.19 21.13
C MET A 403 10.33 -11.56 20.85
N ASN A 404 9.72 -12.45 21.64
CA ASN A 404 8.28 -12.72 21.54
C ASN A 404 7.43 -11.45 21.80
N GLY A 405 7.84 -10.60 22.75
CA GLY A 405 7.18 -9.32 22.99
C GLY A 405 7.24 -8.38 21.79
N VAL A 406 8.39 -8.33 21.11
CA VAL A 406 8.55 -7.58 19.86
C VAL A 406 7.67 -8.17 18.76
N ILE A 407 7.61 -9.50 18.62
CA ILE A 407 6.76 -10.17 17.64
C ILE A 407 5.30 -9.79 17.87
N LEU A 408 4.84 -9.82 19.12
CA LEU A 408 3.49 -9.41 19.48
C LEU A 408 3.18 -7.97 19.04
N VAL A 409 4.08 -7.02 19.34
CA VAL A 409 3.95 -5.62 18.88
C VAL A 409 3.96 -5.53 17.34
N ALA A 410 4.80 -6.33 16.69
CA ALA A 410 4.93 -6.34 15.24
C ALA A 410 3.64 -6.81 14.55
N VAL A 411 3.06 -7.91 15.05
CA VAL A 411 1.80 -8.50 14.59
C VAL A 411 0.62 -7.54 14.80
N ILE A 412 0.48 -6.96 15.99
CA ILE A 412 -0.59 -5.97 16.29
C ILE A 412 -0.49 -4.76 15.36
N SER A 413 0.73 -4.32 15.05
CA SER A 413 0.97 -3.21 14.13
C SER A 413 0.61 -3.54 12.68
N VAL A 414 0.83 -4.78 12.22
CA VAL A 414 0.31 -5.22 10.90
C VAL A 414 -1.23 -5.26 10.93
N GLY A 415 -1.86 -5.74 12.01
CA GLY A 415 -3.32 -5.68 12.19
C GLY A 415 -3.88 -4.24 12.15
N ASN A 416 -3.17 -3.29 12.78
CA ASN A 416 -3.51 -1.88 12.72
C ASN A 416 -3.41 -1.32 11.28
N SER A 417 -2.35 -1.70 10.55
CA SER A 417 -2.18 -1.38 9.13
C SER A 417 -3.25 -2.00 8.24
N ALA A 418 -3.76 -3.18 8.61
CA ALA A 418 -4.84 -3.86 7.90
C ALA A 418 -6.16 -3.09 7.94
N VAL A 419 -6.55 -2.53 9.09
CA VAL A 419 -7.72 -1.64 9.18
C VAL A 419 -7.50 -0.35 8.39
N PHE A 420 -6.29 0.22 8.44
CA PHE A 420 -5.94 1.40 7.67
C PHE A 420 -6.07 1.15 6.15
N GLY A 421 -5.44 0.09 5.65
CA GLY A 421 -5.41 -0.28 4.24
C GLY A 421 -6.78 -0.66 3.68
N SER A 422 -7.53 -1.50 4.40
CA SER A 422 -8.87 -1.95 3.96
C SER A 422 -9.87 -0.79 3.95
N SER A 423 -9.97 -0.01 5.03
CA SER A 423 -10.97 1.05 5.15
C SER A 423 -10.83 2.15 4.08
N ARG A 424 -9.59 2.55 3.76
CA ARG A 424 -9.30 3.57 2.75
C ARG A 424 -9.51 3.07 1.33
N THR A 425 -9.19 1.79 1.10
CA THR A 425 -9.46 1.16 -0.19
C THR A 425 -10.96 1.04 -0.43
N LEU A 426 -11.74 0.59 0.57
CA LEU A 426 -13.19 0.51 0.50
C LEU A 426 -13.85 1.87 0.32
N ALA A 427 -13.39 2.89 1.05
CA ALA A 427 -13.89 4.26 0.88
C ALA A 427 -13.59 4.80 -0.53
N ALA A 428 -12.38 4.57 -1.04
CA ALA A 428 -12.00 4.98 -2.40
C ALA A 428 -12.78 4.24 -3.49
N LEU A 429 -13.11 2.96 -3.29
CA LEU A 429 -13.99 2.21 -4.19
C LEU A 429 -15.42 2.79 -4.18
N ALA A 430 -15.93 3.17 -3.01
CA ALA A 430 -17.25 3.80 -2.90
C ALA A 430 -17.28 5.17 -3.59
N ASP A 431 -16.21 5.98 -3.45
CA ASP A 431 -16.06 7.27 -4.15
C ASP A 431 -16.02 7.11 -5.68
N GLN A 432 -15.50 5.98 -6.17
CA GLN A 432 -15.49 5.61 -7.59
C GLN A 432 -16.82 5.01 -8.07
N GLY A 433 -17.81 4.77 -7.20
CA GLY A 433 -19.04 4.05 -7.57
C GLY A 433 -18.81 2.54 -7.81
N GLN A 434 -17.70 2.01 -7.34
CA GLN A 434 -17.27 0.61 -7.46
C GLN A 434 -17.55 -0.22 -6.20
N ALA A 435 -18.10 0.41 -5.15
CA ALA A 435 -18.58 -0.25 -3.94
C ALA A 435 -19.85 0.47 -3.42
N PRO A 436 -20.62 -0.14 -2.50
CA PRO A 436 -21.78 0.50 -1.90
C PRO A 436 -21.46 1.88 -1.32
N SER A 437 -22.29 2.89 -1.64
CA SER A 437 -22.07 4.29 -1.27
C SER A 437 -21.96 4.53 0.24
N ILE A 438 -22.52 3.64 1.06
CA ILE A 438 -22.43 3.68 2.52
C ILE A 438 -20.97 3.56 3.01
N LEU A 439 -20.11 2.83 2.29
CA LEU A 439 -18.70 2.66 2.64
C LEU A 439 -17.87 3.93 2.40
N GLY A 440 -18.37 4.85 1.57
CA GLY A 440 -17.77 6.18 1.33
C GLY A 440 -18.11 7.21 2.40
N TYR A 441 -18.79 6.83 3.49
CA TYR A 441 -19.07 7.76 4.58
C TYR A 441 -17.78 8.16 5.31
N VAL A 442 -17.47 9.46 5.27
CA VAL A 442 -16.33 10.08 5.96
C VAL A 442 -16.84 11.06 7.02
N ASP A 443 -16.34 10.94 8.25
CA ASP A 443 -16.69 11.84 9.37
C ASP A 443 -15.99 13.21 9.30
N ARG A 444 -16.33 14.15 10.20
CA ARG A 444 -15.72 15.50 10.29
C ARG A 444 -14.20 15.50 10.46
N ARG A 445 -13.61 14.41 10.95
CA ARG A 445 -12.16 14.27 11.14
C ARG A 445 -11.50 13.53 9.98
N GLY A 446 -12.23 13.29 8.90
CA GLY A 446 -11.71 12.61 7.70
C GLY A 446 -11.59 11.10 7.87
N ARG A 447 -12.34 10.48 8.79
CA ARG A 447 -12.28 9.03 9.06
C ARG A 447 -13.36 8.29 8.26
N PRO A 448 -13.02 7.24 7.50
CA PRO A 448 -14.01 6.41 6.80
C PRO A 448 -14.70 5.44 7.78
N LEU A 449 -15.59 5.96 8.63
CA LEU A 449 -16.10 5.26 9.81
C LEU A 449 -16.81 3.94 9.47
N VAL A 450 -17.66 3.93 8.44
CA VAL A 450 -18.41 2.72 8.05
C VAL A 450 -17.43 1.64 7.55
N ALA A 451 -16.43 2.03 6.76
CA ALA A 451 -15.42 1.10 6.28
C ALA A 451 -14.52 0.58 7.41
N ILE A 452 -14.19 1.40 8.41
CA ILE A 452 -13.47 0.97 9.62
C ILE A 452 -14.31 -0.07 10.39
N LEU A 453 -15.60 0.18 10.60
CA LEU A 453 -16.49 -0.75 11.31
C LEU A 453 -16.68 -2.06 10.53
N ALA A 454 -16.82 -1.99 9.20
CA ALA A 454 -16.89 -3.17 8.34
C ALA A 454 -15.61 -4.01 8.44
N ALA A 455 -14.43 -3.38 8.36
CA ALA A 455 -13.16 -4.07 8.54
C ALA A 455 -13.02 -4.69 9.94
N SER A 456 -13.44 -3.95 10.97
CA SER A 456 -13.41 -4.41 12.37
C SER A 456 -14.33 -5.60 12.60
N ALA A 457 -15.50 -5.63 11.94
CA ALA A 457 -16.43 -6.75 12.00
C ALA A 457 -15.82 -8.03 11.39
N VAL A 458 -15.08 -7.92 10.28
CA VAL A 458 -14.33 -9.06 9.71
C VAL A 458 -13.22 -9.51 10.67
N GLY A 459 -12.65 -8.60 11.46
CA GLY A 459 -11.70 -8.94 12.53
C GLY A 459 -12.25 -9.90 13.59
N LEU A 460 -13.58 -10.01 13.76
CA LEU A 460 -14.21 -11.00 14.64
C LEU A 460 -13.96 -12.44 14.17
N LEU A 461 -13.57 -12.65 12.91
CA LEU A 461 -13.09 -13.96 12.45
C LEU A 461 -11.82 -14.40 13.20
N GLY A 462 -11.16 -13.52 13.96
CA GLY A 462 -10.07 -13.89 14.86
C GLY A 462 -10.48 -14.93 15.91
N TYR A 463 -11.75 -14.98 16.32
CA TYR A 463 -12.26 -16.01 17.26
C TYR A 463 -12.26 -17.43 16.67
N LEU A 464 -12.00 -17.58 15.36
CA LEU A 464 -11.78 -18.87 14.75
C LEU A 464 -10.47 -19.56 15.22
N ALA A 465 -9.61 -18.87 15.98
CA ALA A 465 -8.41 -19.45 16.61
C ALA A 465 -8.71 -20.65 17.52
N ASP A 466 -9.92 -20.73 18.08
CA ASP A 466 -10.28 -21.81 19.01
C ASP A 466 -10.92 -23.01 18.27
N LEU A 467 -10.93 -22.99 16.93
CA LEU A 467 -11.37 -24.12 16.13
C LEU A 467 -10.29 -25.21 16.06
N HIS A 468 -10.73 -26.47 16.04
CA HIS A 468 -9.84 -27.63 15.89
C HIS A 468 -9.08 -27.64 14.54
N GLN A 469 -9.58 -26.92 13.52
CA GLN A 469 -8.99 -26.79 12.18
C GLN A 469 -8.40 -25.38 11.92
N GLU A 470 -7.89 -24.70 12.95
CA GLU A 470 -7.33 -23.34 12.82
C GLU A 470 -6.24 -23.23 11.73
N SER A 471 -5.40 -24.24 11.57
CA SER A 471 -4.28 -24.24 10.62
C SER A 471 -4.73 -24.09 9.18
N ASP A 472 -5.81 -24.77 8.80
CA ASP A 472 -6.31 -24.79 7.44
C ASP A 472 -6.88 -23.42 7.10
N VAL A 473 -7.73 -22.88 7.97
CA VAL A 473 -8.29 -21.53 7.85
C VAL A 473 -7.18 -20.48 7.72
N LEU A 474 -6.16 -20.53 8.58
CA LEU A 474 -5.02 -19.59 8.50
C LEU A 474 -4.26 -19.72 7.17
N ASN A 475 -4.07 -20.94 6.66
CA ASN A 475 -3.42 -21.17 5.37
C ASN A 475 -4.25 -20.63 4.18
N TRP A 476 -5.59 -20.78 4.22
CA TRP A 476 -6.49 -20.14 3.23
C TRP A 476 -6.35 -18.61 3.25
N LEU A 477 -6.44 -18.01 4.45
CA LEU A 477 -6.35 -16.56 4.63
C LEU A 477 -5.00 -16.00 4.12
N LEU A 478 -3.90 -16.70 4.43
CA LEU A 478 -2.56 -16.31 3.99
C LEU A 478 -2.39 -16.43 2.47
N ALA A 479 -2.89 -17.50 1.85
CA ALA A 479 -2.78 -17.72 0.40
C ALA A 479 -3.51 -16.61 -0.39
N VAL A 480 -4.70 -16.20 0.06
CA VAL A 480 -5.43 -15.07 -0.53
C VAL A 480 -4.63 -13.77 -0.41
N SER A 481 -4.06 -13.51 0.77
CA SER A 481 -3.32 -12.28 1.04
C SER A 481 -2.05 -12.15 0.19
N ALA A 482 -1.23 -13.20 0.09
CA ALA A 482 0.07 -13.12 -0.54
C ALA A 482 -0.01 -13.00 -2.07
N LEU A 483 -0.92 -13.74 -2.69
CA LEU A 483 -1.11 -13.71 -4.14
C LEU A 483 -1.75 -12.39 -4.62
N SER A 484 -2.60 -11.78 -3.78
CA SER A 484 -3.18 -10.45 -4.02
C SER A 484 -2.12 -9.35 -4.19
N SER A 485 -1.05 -9.37 -3.38
CA SER A 485 0.05 -8.40 -3.46
C SER A 485 0.75 -8.45 -4.82
N ILE A 486 0.97 -9.65 -5.38
CA ILE A 486 1.61 -9.84 -6.69
C ILE A 486 0.77 -9.22 -7.82
N PHE A 487 -0.55 -9.43 -7.81
CA PHE A 487 -1.45 -8.78 -8.77
C PHE A 487 -1.45 -7.25 -8.62
N THR A 488 -1.45 -6.75 -7.40
CA THR A 488 -1.39 -5.32 -7.10
C THR A 488 -0.10 -4.69 -7.62
N TRP A 489 1.05 -5.30 -7.33
CA TRP A 489 2.37 -4.81 -7.77
C TRP A 489 2.55 -4.89 -9.28
N GLY A 490 2.12 -5.99 -9.92
CA GLY A 490 2.08 -6.09 -11.37
C GLY A 490 1.22 -4.99 -12.01
N SER A 491 0.07 -4.68 -11.43
CA SER A 491 -0.83 -3.62 -11.89
C SER A 491 -0.22 -2.22 -11.75
N ILE A 492 0.52 -1.96 -10.66
CA ILE A 492 1.27 -0.71 -10.47
C ILE A 492 2.30 -0.53 -11.59
N CYS A 493 3.11 -1.56 -11.85
CA CYS A 493 4.12 -1.53 -12.91
C CYS A 493 3.47 -1.26 -14.28
N LEU A 494 2.38 -1.96 -14.59
CA LEU A 494 1.67 -1.80 -15.87
C LEU A 494 1.03 -0.42 -16.01
N ALA A 495 0.41 0.10 -14.94
CA ALA A 495 -0.15 1.45 -14.91
C ALA A 495 0.94 2.51 -15.14
N HIS A 496 2.11 2.35 -14.53
CA HIS A 496 3.24 3.28 -14.73
C HIS A 496 3.79 3.25 -16.16
N ILE A 497 3.92 2.07 -16.78
CA ILE A 497 4.33 1.94 -18.19
C ILE A 497 3.36 2.71 -19.11
N ARG A 498 2.06 2.54 -18.89
CA ARG A 498 1.02 3.22 -19.71
C ARG A 498 0.95 4.71 -19.44
N PHE A 499 1.07 5.13 -18.17
CA PHE A 499 1.18 6.53 -17.79
C PHE A 499 2.33 7.22 -18.52
N ARG A 500 3.53 6.63 -18.53
CA ARG A 500 4.71 7.19 -19.22
C ARG A 500 4.50 7.32 -20.72
N ARG A 501 3.82 6.35 -21.34
CA ARG A 501 3.43 6.43 -22.76
C ARG A 501 2.43 7.55 -23.02
N ALA A 502 1.41 7.70 -22.18
CA ALA A 502 0.44 8.79 -22.30
C ALA A 502 1.07 10.17 -22.05
N TRP A 503 1.98 10.27 -21.09
CA TRP A 503 2.73 11.48 -20.79
C TRP A 503 3.52 11.97 -22.00
N ALA A 504 4.27 11.06 -22.65
CA ALA A 504 5.01 11.35 -23.86
C ALA A 504 4.09 11.68 -25.04
N ALA A 505 2.99 10.95 -25.21
CA ALA A 505 2.02 11.19 -26.28
C ALA A 505 1.34 12.58 -26.19
N LYS A 506 1.21 13.14 -24.98
CA LYS A 506 0.73 14.52 -24.77
C LYS A 506 1.83 15.58 -24.81
N GLY A 507 3.03 15.23 -25.31
CA GLY A 507 4.14 16.16 -25.50
C GLY A 507 4.77 16.70 -24.21
N ARG A 508 4.61 16.01 -23.07
CA ARG A 508 5.12 16.49 -21.78
C ARG A 508 6.54 16.02 -21.51
N SER A 509 7.38 16.95 -21.04
CA SER A 509 8.73 16.64 -20.61
C SER A 509 8.73 15.85 -19.29
N LEU A 510 9.78 15.07 -19.06
CA LEU A 510 9.94 14.36 -17.78
C LEU A 510 10.33 15.30 -16.63
N HIS A 511 10.87 16.48 -16.94
CA HIS A 511 11.22 17.52 -15.96
C HIS A 511 9.97 18.12 -15.30
N ALA A 512 8.81 18.05 -15.95
CA ALA A 512 7.54 18.46 -15.35
C ALA A 512 7.04 17.52 -14.23
N LEU A 513 7.71 16.40 -13.98
CA LEU A 513 7.37 15.47 -12.89
C LEU A 513 8.14 15.82 -11.62
N ALA A 514 7.40 16.01 -10.53
CA ALA A 514 7.98 16.34 -9.23
C ALA A 514 8.85 15.24 -8.61
N PHE A 515 8.62 14.00 -9.01
CA PHE A 515 9.47 12.87 -8.65
C PHE A 515 9.57 11.95 -9.87
N ARG A 516 10.80 11.55 -10.20
CA ARG A 516 11.11 10.64 -11.29
C ARG A 516 11.64 9.35 -10.71
N SER A 517 11.02 8.23 -11.10
CA SER A 517 11.50 6.89 -10.77
C SER A 517 12.94 6.73 -11.25
N GLN A 518 13.82 6.28 -10.34
CA GLN A 518 15.25 6.15 -10.61
C GLN A 518 15.55 5.07 -11.66
N VAL A 519 14.74 4.00 -11.67
CA VAL A 519 14.83 2.90 -12.64
C VAL A 519 13.94 3.13 -13.88
N GLY A 520 13.09 4.15 -13.83
CA GLY A 520 12.20 4.56 -14.93
C GLY A 520 11.29 3.44 -15.44
N VAL A 521 10.96 3.53 -16.74
CA VAL A 521 10.13 2.54 -17.45
C VAL A 521 10.80 1.16 -17.55
N PRO A 522 12.13 1.04 -17.79
CA PRO A 522 12.79 -0.27 -17.79
C PRO A 522 12.60 -1.04 -16.48
N GLY A 523 12.73 -0.35 -15.34
CA GLY A 523 12.45 -0.96 -14.04
C GLY A 523 11.02 -1.47 -13.91
N SER A 524 10.04 -0.77 -14.49
CA SER A 524 8.64 -1.24 -14.48
C SER A 524 8.43 -2.50 -15.33
N TRP A 525 9.14 -2.64 -16.44
CA TRP A 525 9.12 -3.89 -17.22
C TRP A 525 9.78 -5.04 -16.47
N VAL A 526 10.91 -4.80 -15.82
CA VAL A 526 11.57 -5.80 -14.96
C VAL A 526 10.63 -6.23 -13.83
N GLY A 527 10.04 -5.28 -13.10
CA GLY A 527 9.08 -5.56 -12.04
C GLY A 527 7.86 -6.33 -12.54
N LEU A 528 7.29 -5.95 -13.69
CA LEU A 528 6.15 -6.66 -14.28
C LEU A 528 6.52 -8.09 -14.67
N THR A 529 7.65 -8.30 -15.34
CA THR A 529 8.14 -9.63 -15.73
C THR A 529 8.40 -10.51 -14.51
N MET A 530 9.02 -9.98 -13.46
CA MET A 530 9.27 -10.72 -12.23
C MET A 530 7.96 -11.10 -11.52
N ASN A 531 6.95 -10.23 -11.48
CA ASN A 531 5.62 -10.58 -10.97
C ASN A 531 5.00 -11.74 -11.76
N VAL A 532 5.09 -11.71 -13.10
CA VAL A 532 4.59 -12.82 -13.95
C VAL A 532 5.35 -14.12 -13.66
N LEU A 533 6.67 -14.07 -13.51
CA LEU A 533 7.47 -15.26 -13.18
C LEU A 533 7.09 -15.85 -11.82
N VAL A 534 6.80 -15.00 -10.82
CA VAL A 534 6.32 -15.45 -9.51
C VAL A 534 4.95 -16.12 -9.62
N LEU A 535 4.02 -15.58 -10.42
CA LEU A 535 2.72 -16.22 -10.67
C LEU A 535 2.88 -17.59 -11.33
N LEU A 536 3.78 -17.72 -12.31
CA LEU A 536 4.08 -19.00 -12.96
C LEU A 536 4.72 -20.01 -12.00
N ALA A 537 5.67 -19.56 -11.17
CA ALA A 537 6.29 -20.38 -10.14
C ALA A 537 5.28 -20.83 -9.07
N GLN A 538 4.35 -19.95 -8.68
CA GLN A 538 3.28 -20.28 -7.75
C GLN A 538 2.30 -21.28 -8.37
N PHE A 539 1.93 -21.10 -9.63
CA PHE A 539 1.10 -22.08 -10.34
C PHE A 539 1.76 -23.46 -10.37
N TRP A 540 3.04 -23.53 -10.70
CA TRP A 540 3.82 -24.77 -10.73
C TRP A 540 3.88 -25.46 -9.36
N THR A 541 4.20 -24.70 -8.31
CA THR A 541 4.31 -25.23 -6.94
C THR A 541 2.96 -25.55 -6.30
N ALA A 542 1.88 -24.92 -6.75
CA ALA A 542 0.52 -25.26 -6.35
C ALA A 542 0.04 -26.56 -7.02
N ALA A 543 0.28 -26.71 -8.33
CA ALA A 543 -0.18 -27.86 -9.12
C ALA A 543 0.63 -29.12 -8.80
N TRP A 544 1.93 -28.96 -8.57
CA TRP A 544 2.80 -30.00 -8.06
C TRP A 544 3.41 -29.51 -6.75
N PRO A 545 2.83 -29.84 -5.59
CA PRO A 545 3.39 -29.40 -4.31
C PRO A 545 4.73 -30.05 -3.99
N VAL A 546 5.48 -29.38 -3.12
CA VAL A 546 6.73 -29.89 -2.57
C VAL A 546 6.40 -31.00 -1.56
N PRO A 547 7.00 -32.21 -1.66
CA PRO A 547 6.79 -33.25 -0.67
C PRO A 547 7.20 -32.76 0.71
N GLN A 548 6.29 -32.77 1.68
CA GLN A 548 6.65 -32.57 3.08
C GLN A 548 6.95 -33.94 3.69
N PRO A 549 8.11 -34.13 4.36
CA PRO A 549 8.35 -35.33 5.14
C PRO A 549 7.28 -35.41 6.23
N SER A 550 6.33 -36.33 6.06
CA SER A 550 5.38 -36.66 7.11
C SER A 550 6.15 -37.24 8.28
N SER A 551 5.90 -36.69 9.47
CA SER A 551 6.20 -37.36 10.72
C SER A 551 5.31 -38.61 10.86
N SER A 552 5.60 -39.68 10.11
CA SER A 552 5.08 -41.03 10.37
C SER A 552 5.83 -42.06 9.53
N SER A 553 7.09 -42.31 9.86
CA SER A 553 7.71 -43.61 9.59
C SER A 553 7.25 -44.60 10.66
N SER A 554 6.02 -45.15 10.57
CA SER A 554 5.66 -46.46 11.13
C SER A 554 4.16 -46.79 10.99
N SER A 555 3.91 -47.99 10.46
CA SER A 555 2.75 -48.89 10.64
C SER A 555 1.34 -48.47 10.20
N THR A 556 0.87 -49.19 9.18
CA THR A 556 -0.50 -49.67 8.96
C THR A 556 -1.36 -49.73 10.23
N THR A 557 -2.38 -48.87 10.34
CA THR A 557 -3.64 -49.19 11.03
C THR A 557 -4.75 -48.31 10.46
N THR A 558 -5.74 -48.96 9.84
CA THR A 558 -7.03 -48.41 9.43
C THR A 558 -7.91 -48.19 10.67
N THR A 559 -8.34 -46.98 11.00
CA THR A 559 -9.69 -46.71 11.56
C THR A 559 -10.11 -45.24 11.38
N THR A 560 -11.40 -45.08 11.11
CA THR A 560 -12.19 -43.94 10.65
C THR A 560 -12.37 -42.80 11.67
N THR A 561 -12.70 -41.62 11.13
CA THR A 561 -13.46 -40.47 11.70
C THR A 561 -12.64 -39.32 12.30
N GLY A 562 -12.67 -38.17 11.61
CA GLY A 562 -12.47 -36.85 12.21
C GLY A 562 -11.10 -36.20 11.98
N GLY A 563 -11.03 -35.36 10.94
CA GLY A 563 -10.28 -34.09 10.89
C GLY A 563 -8.80 -34.06 11.28
N GLY A 564 -7.94 -33.86 10.28
CA GLY A 564 -6.55 -33.42 10.48
C GLY A 564 -5.52 -34.43 10.05
N THR A 565 -5.49 -34.77 8.75
CA THR A 565 -4.38 -35.50 8.15
C THR A 565 -3.68 -34.61 7.15
N THR A 566 -2.41 -34.28 7.41
CA THR A 566 -1.45 -34.01 6.33
C THR A 566 -1.20 -35.33 5.62
N VAL A 567 -2.11 -35.70 4.73
CA VAL A 567 -1.98 -36.88 3.88
C VAL A 567 -0.82 -36.61 2.91
N PRO A 568 0.10 -37.55 2.66
CA PRO A 568 0.89 -37.49 1.43
C PRO A 568 -0.08 -37.30 0.26
N LEU A 569 0.22 -36.39 -0.67
CA LEU A 569 -0.66 -36.11 -1.81
C LEU A 569 -0.70 -37.30 -2.79
N ASP A 570 -1.33 -38.39 -2.37
CA ASP A 570 -1.46 -39.64 -3.13
C ASP A 570 -2.79 -39.67 -3.90
N SER A 571 -3.77 -38.82 -3.53
CA SER A 571 -5.08 -38.70 -4.18
C SER A 571 -5.19 -37.42 -5.00
N ALA A 572 -5.67 -37.54 -6.25
CA ALA A 572 -5.87 -36.40 -7.17
C ALA A 572 -6.80 -35.31 -6.60
N ARG A 573 -7.69 -35.67 -5.66
CA ARG A 573 -8.58 -34.74 -4.98
C ARG A 573 -7.82 -33.77 -4.08
N ASP A 574 -6.84 -34.25 -3.33
CA ASP A 574 -6.08 -33.44 -2.36
C ASP A 574 -5.14 -32.48 -3.09
N VAL A 575 -4.62 -32.89 -4.25
CA VAL A 575 -3.86 -32.02 -5.17
C VAL A 575 -4.74 -30.89 -5.68
N ALA A 576 -5.95 -31.20 -6.13
CA ALA A 576 -6.89 -30.20 -6.62
C ALA A 576 -7.32 -29.21 -5.52
N GLU A 577 -7.54 -29.70 -4.31
CA GLU A 577 -7.88 -28.86 -3.15
C GLU A 577 -6.72 -27.92 -2.80
N ASN A 578 -5.50 -28.44 -2.66
CA ASN A 578 -4.30 -27.63 -2.40
C ASN A 578 -4.00 -26.62 -3.52
N PHE A 579 -4.22 -27.00 -4.78
CA PHE A 579 -4.05 -26.09 -5.90
C PHE A 579 -5.04 -24.92 -5.81
N PHE A 580 -6.32 -25.21 -5.58
CA PHE A 580 -7.35 -24.19 -5.47
C PHE A 580 -7.09 -23.26 -4.27
N LEU A 581 -6.67 -23.83 -3.14
CA LEU A 581 -6.17 -23.15 -1.95
C LEU A 581 -5.08 -22.13 -2.25
N GLN A 582 -3.99 -22.58 -2.84
CA GLN A 582 -2.78 -21.80 -3.07
C GLN A 582 -2.94 -20.75 -4.19
N TYR A 583 -3.94 -20.93 -5.06
CA TYR A 583 -4.18 -20.07 -6.22
C TYR A 583 -5.52 -19.32 -6.17
N LEU A 584 -6.23 -19.35 -5.03
CA LEU A 584 -7.61 -18.83 -4.86
C LEU A 584 -7.77 -17.35 -5.27
N CYS A 585 -6.73 -16.54 -5.11
CA CYS A 585 -6.79 -15.12 -5.48
C CYS A 585 -7.00 -14.91 -6.99
N ALA A 586 -6.42 -15.75 -7.85
CA ALA A 586 -6.51 -15.60 -9.29
C ALA A 586 -7.94 -15.74 -9.84
N PRO A 587 -8.74 -16.78 -9.49
CA PRO A 587 -10.13 -16.87 -9.91
C PRO A 587 -10.99 -15.76 -9.30
N ILE A 588 -10.70 -15.28 -8.08
CA ILE A 588 -11.41 -14.12 -7.51
C ILE A 588 -11.16 -12.87 -8.36
N VAL A 589 -9.91 -12.55 -8.67
CA VAL A 589 -9.55 -11.41 -9.53
C VAL A 589 -10.19 -11.54 -10.90
N LEU A 590 -10.14 -12.74 -11.50
CA LEU A 590 -10.74 -13.00 -12.81
C LEU A 590 -12.27 -12.86 -12.78
N ALA A 591 -12.94 -13.37 -11.75
CA ALA A 591 -14.38 -13.23 -11.57
C ALA A 591 -14.79 -11.77 -11.39
N CYS A 592 -14.06 -11.00 -10.57
CA CYS A 592 -14.28 -9.57 -10.41
C CYS A 592 -14.07 -8.81 -11.74
N TYR A 593 -12.99 -9.12 -12.47
CA TYR A 593 -12.68 -8.45 -13.73
C TYR A 593 -13.71 -8.79 -14.83
N VAL A 594 -13.98 -10.08 -15.07
CA VAL A 594 -14.91 -10.54 -16.11
C VAL A 594 -16.34 -10.14 -15.77
N GLY A 595 -16.77 -10.29 -14.51
CA GLY A 595 -18.10 -9.92 -14.06
C GLY A 595 -18.37 -8.43 -14.24
N TYR A 596 -17.45 -7.58 -13.79
CA TYR A 596 -17.58 -6.13 -13.97
C TYR A 596 -17.54 -5.73 -15.44
N LYS A 597 -16.66 -6.34 -16.22
CA LYS A 597 -16.53 -6.09 -17.65
C LYS A 597 -17.76 -6.54 -18.44
N ALA A 598 -18.38 -7.65 -18.08
CA ALA A 598 -19.61 -8.13 -18.71
C ALA A 598 -20.81 -7.20 -18.41
N TRP A 599 -20.89 -6.70 -17.17
CA TRP A 599 -21.98 -5.82 -16.72
C TRP A 599 -21.89 -4.40 -17.27
N PHE A 600 -20.73 -3.75 -17.12
CA PHE A 600 -20.51 -2.35 -17.53
C PHE A 600 -19.92 -2.19 -18.93
N ARG A 601 -19.53 -3.29 -19.60
CA ARG A 601 -18.90 -3.32 -20.94
C ARG A 601 -17.75 -2.32 -21.07
N THR A 602 -16.87 -2.30 -20.06
CA THR A 602 -15.73 -1.39 -20.03
C THR A 602 -14.72 -1.73 -21.11
N HIS A 603 -14.01 -0.70 -21.58
CA HIS A 603 -12.95 -0.82 -22.56
C HIS A 603 -11.60 -0.44 -21.93
N ILE A 604 -10.53 -1.03 -22.47
CA ILE A 604 -9.16 -0.66 -22.11
C ILE A 604 -8.95 0.81 -22.52
N VAL A 605 -8.49 1.62 -21.57
CA VAL A 605 -8.28 3.06 -21.76
C VAL A 605 -7.19 3.29 -22.80
N ARG A 606 -7.50 3.95 -23.92
CA ARG A 606 -6.50 4.22 -24.97
C ARG A 606 -5.53 5.30 -24.51
N VAL A 607 -4.30 5.26 -25.00
CA VAL A 607 -3.24 6.22 -24.60
C VAL A 607 -3.64 7.68 -24.83
N ALA A 608 -4.39 7.95 -25.91
CA ALA A 608 -4.90 9.29 -26.21
C ALA A 608 -5.94 9.79 -25.20
N ASP A 609 -6.78 8.87 -24.71
CA ASP A 609 -7.92 9.16 -23.82
C ASP A 609 -7.51 9.15 -22.33
N MET A 610 -6.26 8.75 -22.02
CA MET A 610 -5.78 8.71 -20.64
C MET A 610 -5.76 10.12 -20.04
N ASP A 611 -6.47 10.25 -18.93
CA ASP A 611 -6.41 11.43 -18.08
C ASP A 611 -5.03 11.50 -17.41
N VAL A 612 -4.26 12.56 -17.65
CA VAL A 612 -2.96 12.81 -16.99
C VAL A 612 -2.97 14.14 -16.24
N ASP A 613 -4.16 14.70 -15.96
CA ASP A 613 -4.34 16.04 -15.43
C ASP A 613 -5.14 16.08 -14.14
N THR A 614 -6.27 15.38 -14.08
CA THR A 614 -7.14 15.39 -12.91
C THR A 614 -6.40 14.90 -11.67
N GLY A 615 -6.56 15.59 -10.54
CA GLY A 615 -5.93 15.21 -9.27
C GLY A 615 -4.43 15.46 -9.17
N ARG A 616 -3.80 16.12 -10.14
CA ARG A 616 -2.44 16.65 -9.97
C ARG A 616 -2.45 17.77 -8.93
N ARG A 617 -1.54 17.68 -7.98
CA ARG A 617 -1.38 18.69 -6.92
C ARG A 617 -0.42 19.78 -7.39
N ASP A 618 -0.94 20.85 -7.98
CA ASP A 618 -0.19 22.07 -8.31
C ASP A 618 0.05 22.90 -7.04
N PHE A 619 0.95 22.46 -6.16
CA PHE A 619 1.45 23.32 -5.08
C PHE A 619 2.61 24.17 -5.63
N GLY A 620 2.28 25.41 -5.97
CA GLY A 620 3.13 26.42 -6.63
C GLY A 620 3.06 26.25 -8.15
N TYR A 621 1.99 26.71 -8.82
CA TYR A 621 2.12 27.96 -9.58
C TYR A 621 0.80 28.65 -9.97
N HIS A 622 -0.35 28.15 -9.51
CA HIS A 622 -1.66 28.70 -9.90
C HIS A 622 -2.58 28.89 -8.69
N HIS A 623 -2.33 29.98 -7.95
CA HIS A 623 -3.39 30.64 -7.18
C HIS A 623 -3.06 32.13 -6.98
N TYR A 624 -3.17 32.92 -8.05
CA TYR A 624 -3.58 34.34 -8.07
C TYR A 624 -3.90 34.70 -9.53
N HIS A 625 -5.18 34.77 -9.88
CA HIS A 625 -5.67 35.02 -11.24
C HIS A 625 -5.60 36.51 -11.64
N HIS A 626 -5.45 36.72 -12.96
CA HIS A 626 -5.97 37.84 -13.75
C HIS A 626 -5.74 39.27 -13.22
N HIS A 627 -4.50 39.78 -13.37
CA HIS A 627 -4.17 41.14 -13.84
C HIS A 627 -2.65 41.41 -13.97
N HIS A 628 -1.77 40.47 -13.56
CA HIS A 628 -0.30 40.65 -13.57
C HIS A 628 0.49 39.59 -14.40
N ALA A 629 0.00 39.23 -15.59
CA ALA A 629 0.55 38.11 -16.37
C ALA A 629 2.03 38.28 -16.81
N LEU A 630 2.52 39.50 -17.07
CA LEU A 630 3.86 39.72 -17.66
C LEU A 630 5.02 39.75 -16.65
N SER A 631 4.78 40.17 -15.41
CA SER A 631 5.82 40.24 -14.37
C SER A 631 6.02 38.89 -13.66
N ALA A 632 4.99 38.05 -13.61
CA ALA A 632 5.07 36.69 -13.11
C ALA A 632 5.78 35.75 -14.09
N LEU A 633 5.61 35.93 -15.41
CA LEU A 633 6.34 35.16 -16.42
C LEU A 633 7.86 35.43 -16.37
N ARG A 634 8.29 36.69 -16.26
CA ARG A 634 9.72 37.02 -16.05
C ARG A 634 10.28 36.60 -14.69
N ARG A 635 9.43 36.32 -13.70
CA ARG A 635 9.85 35.71 -12.41
C ARG A 635 9.88 34.18 -12.50
N ARG A 636 9.07 33.58 -13.37
CA ARG A 636 9.14 32.16 -13.73
C ARG A 636 10.42 31.88 -14.51
N GLU A 637 10.67 32.60 -15.60
CA GLU A 637 11.90 32.46 -16.40
C GLU A 637 13.16 32.61 -15.55
N ARG A 638 13.23 33.63 -14.67
CA ARG A 638 14.37 33.79 -13.76
C ARG A 638 14.50 32.69 -12.71
N LYS A 639 13.38 32.16 -12.20
CA LYS A 639 13.43 31.04 -11.26
C LYS A 639 13.81 29.74 -11.95
N ASP A 640 13.32 29.53 -13.16
CA ASP A 640 13.63 28.36 -13.96
C ASP A 640 15.11 28.42 -14.38
N GLU A 641 15.64 29.60 -14.74
CA GLU A 641 17.07 29.84 -14.98
C GLU A 641 17.93 29.67 -13.71
N GLU A 642 17.47 30.16 -12.55
CA GLU A 642 18.17 29.97 -11.26
C GLU A 642 18.16 28.48 -10.84
N GLU A 643 17.03 27.77 -10.98
CA GLU A 643 16.92 26.34 -10.69
C GLU A 643 17.74 25.50 -11.67
N GLU A 644 17.75 25.83 -12.98
CA GLU A 644 18.61 25.17 -13.97
C GLU A 644 20.10 25.41 -13.67
N ALA A 645 20.49 26.61 -13.26
CA ALA A 645 21.86 26.93 -12.86
C ALA A 645 22.28 26.19 -11.59
N GLU A 646 21.41 26.12 -10.57
CA GLU A 646 21.64 25.33 -9.36
C GLU A 646 21.70 23.82 -9.65
N GLU A 647 20.85 23.31 -10.54
CA GLU A 647 20.89 21.90 -10.97
C GLU A 647 22.16 21.59 -11.76
N GLU A 648 22.60 22.47 -12.67
CA GLU A 648 23.86 22.34 -13.37
C GLU A 648 25.05 22.38 -12.42
N GLU A 649 25.04 23.27 -11.44
CA GLU A 649 26.09 23.37 -10.42
C GLU A 649 26.11 22.12 -9.54
N GLU A 650 24.94 21.65 -9.09
CA GLU A 650 24.81 20.36 -8.40
C GLU A 650 25.30 19.21 -9.29
N GLU A 651 24.99 19.18 -10.58
CA GLU A 651 25.46 18.16 -11.52
C GLU A 651 26.96 18.20 -11.73
N ARG A 652 27.55 19.38 -11.84
CA ARG A 652 29.02 19.56 -11.88
C ARG A 652 29.65 19.04 -10.60
N LEU A 653 29.08 19.37 -9.44
CA LEU A 653 29.51 18.84 -8.15
C LEU A 653 29.34 17.31 -8.08
N ARG A 654 28.25 16.75 -8.62
CA ARG A 654 27.98 15.29 -8.69
C ARG A 654 29.00 14.57 -9.58
N ARG A 655 29.49 15.19 -10.65
CA ARG A 655 30.57 14.64 -11.51
C ARG A 655 31.92 14.52 -10.78
N GLY A 656 32.10 15.22 -9.66
CA GLY A 656 33.26 15.05 -8.78
C GLY A 656 33.08 13.98 -7.69
N TRP A 657 31.88 13.39 -7.54
CA TRP A 657 31.63 12.49 -6.41
C TRP A 657 32.27 11.11 -6.59
N PRO A 658 32.85 10.54 -5.52
CA PRO A 658 33.31 9.16 -5.55
C PRO A 658 32.14 8.19 -5.79
N MET A 659 32.43 7.04 -6.41
CA MET A 659 31.42 6.08 -6.87
C MET A 659 30.45 5.67 -5.75
N TRP A 660 30.94 5.43 -4.53
CA TRP A 660 30.10 5.07 -3.39
C TRP A 660 29.08 6.16 -3.04
N LYS A 661 29.43 7.45 -3.17
CA LYS A 661 28.53 8.58 -2.87
C LYS A 661 27.47 8.74 -3.97
N ARG A 662 27.82 8.43 -5.22
CA ARG A 662 26.86 8.39 -6.33
C ARG A 662 25.88 7.24 -6.17
N VAL A 663 26.38 6.04 -5.85
CA VAL A 663 25.56 4.85 -5.57
C VAL A 663 24.67 5.11 -4.36
N TYR A 664 25.20 5.70 -3.28
CA TYR A 664 24.42 6.08 -2.11
C TYR A 664 23.30 7.05 -2.47
N ARG A 665 23.54 8.18 -3.15
CA ARG A 665 22.46 9.12 -3.57
C ARG A 665 21.50 8.53 -4.60
N PHE A 666 21.98 7.58 -5.41
CA PHE A 666 21.11 6.86 -6.33
C PHE A 666 20.19 5.89 -5.59
N LEU A 667 20.62 5.27 -4.50
CA LEU A 667 19.80 4.32 -3.74
C LEU A 667 19.06 4.96 -2.55
N CYS A 668 19.52 6.11 -2.06
CA CYS A 668 19.12 6.81 -0.83
C CYS A 668 18.78 8.29 -1.08
#